data_AF-A0A535ZAP0-F1
#
_entry.id   AF-A0A535ZAP0-F1
#
_cell.length_a   1.000
_cell.length_b   1.000
_cell.length_c   1.000
_cell.angle_alpha   90.00
_cell.angle_beta   90.00
_cell.angle_gamma   90.00
#
_symmetry.space_group_name_H-M   'P 1'
#
loop_
_entity.id
_entity.type
_entity.pdbx_description
1 polymer ?
#
loop_
_entity_poly.entity_id
_entity_poly.type
_entity_poly.pdbx_seq_one_letter_code
_entity_poly.pdbx_strand_id
1 'polypeptide(L)'
;MGFELTRPLLLGAGVIALLVVFFTWWRLAPPLPPARARISLGLRVLIVLLLTGALAGFEFQTSPPEQSLMVLADLSASTQSAVDKEGATVQRILAERQRTDRAGVISFGRDPQVEVSVSTNPQFAEFQSRPNPNYTDLAAAMQLAGSILPADTRRHIVIVSDGRANLGDAIAEARLLHAEGVRVDAVALSVPVGAEAYVDRLAMPSTMNQGQQANAQAVIVSNTATSATVRWYLDRTLLTTSQVDLANGETTLTQVVKPAGAGFHTVQVTIDPVLDTYAENNLGEALVQVVGPPRVLLVEQDAGDAPALEAALASTGILSTTITPGQLPRSAADLAAYQSVVLVNIPAASLGAGGMALLQTATRDLGTGLVVIGGSDGYGPGGYAGTALEATLPVQIELPQNMQKPPVAVMLVLETTESTEGDQVLRGAADAVIDQLTPRDFVGVTNGTGGNLVVPLTQLTDKAKMKATIASMSLGDPMSYAPDLNVALQQLIKSKAGLKHIILLGDGDAIDNYGPIVTAIHDKGITVSTVSAGSFGTNPGLMQQIAAWGHGRSYQSTSARDVPQIFLKETNEALKPWIVEGTIAPHLASLLEALPGVPLNAMPALTGYVATTPRAAADVILQSPQDDPLLATWEYGLGRVMAWTSDAQGRWTADFLRWPSANRFFGDVVRYTLPQAGDPALQLESHVQGDHTHLLVTAPNFSGAGVTVSAVAPDLSSSQLTLGSTGPGRFEGDLPTDQVGSYLVHVTQSVGGAVKHTNTFGLVVPYSPEYRDLGTDLNSLRAVARAGGGTLLTDLTQAYRLPVPAAQGVQQLDELLLVLAIILFPVDVALRRLVLRVEDVPAWKQAFTRKPARAIAAEATVTRLRERVAGVRSARAAKSAPTKEKPPDKTIEELRARRGR
;
A
#
# COMPACT_ATOMS: atom_id res chain seq x y z
N MET A 1 -42.25 24.97 -24.23
CA MET A 1 -42.60 23.57 -24.49
C MET A 1 -42.51 23.35 -25.99
N GLY A 2 -41.59 22.49 -26.40
CA GLY A 2 -41.33 22.14 -27.79
C GLY A 2 -41.24 20.62 -27.93
N PHE A 3 -41.49 20.11 -29.13
CA PHE A 3 -41.22 18.71 -29.48
C PHE A 3 -39.93 18.66 -30.27
N GLU A 4 -39.06 17.71 -29.92
CA GLU A 4 -37.82 17.45 -30.64
C GLU A 4 -37.72 15.97 -31.03
N LEU A 5 -36.93 15.69 -32.05
CA LEU A 5 -36.68 14.35 -32.58
C LEU A 5 -35.18 14.09 -32.49
N THR A 6 -34.75 13.14 -31.66
CA THR A 6 -33.32 12.80 -31.54
C THR A 6 -32.77 12.14 -32.80
N ARG A 7 -33.63 11.43 -33.56
CA ARG A 7 -33.24 10.66 -34.74
C ARG A 7 -34.19 10.93 -35.92
N PRO A 8 -34.20 12.16 -36.50
CA PRO A 8 -35.16 12.53 -37.54
C PRO A 8 -35.05 11.68 -38.80
N LEU A 9 -33.87 11.11 -39.09
CA LEU A 9 -33.65 10.21 -40.24
C LEU A 9 -34.50 8.93 -40.18
N LEU A 10 -34.87 8.46 -38.98
CA LEU A 10 -35.67 7.25 -38.82
C LEU A 10 -37.15 7.44 -39.20
N LEU A 11 -37.61 8.69 -39.39
CA LEU A 11 -38.89 8.97 -40.03
C LEU A 11 -38.94 8.37 -41.45
N GLY A 12 -37.81 8.31 -42.16
CA GLY A 12 -37.71 7.67 -43.48
C GLY A 12 -38.04 6.18 -43.45
N ALA A 13 -37.63 5.46 -42.40
CA ALA A 13 -37.99 4.06 -42.21
C ALA A 13 -39.50 3.89 -41.99
N GLY A 14 -40.13 4.83 -41.28
CA GLY A 14 -41.59 4.88 -41.13
C GLY A 14 -42.32 5.09 -42.45
N VAL A 15 -41.82 5.99 -43.31
CA VAL A 15 -42.37 6.19 -44.66
C VAL A 15 -42.28 4.91 -45.48
N ILE A 16 -41.14 4.23 -45.47
CA ILE A 16 -40.97 2.93 -46.15
C ILE A 16 -41.95 1.90 -45.59
N ALA A 17 -42.09 1.80 -44.26
CA ALA A 17 -43.02 0.87 -43.62
C ALA A 17 -44.48 1.16 -44.02
N LEU A 18 -44.88 2.44 -44.09
CA LEU A 18 -46.21 2.84 -44.59
C LEU A 18 -46.40 2.49 -46.06
N LEU A 19 -45.39 2.66 -46.91
CA LEU A 19 -45.44 2.24 -48.32
C LEU A 19 -45.58 0.72 -48.45
N VAL A 20 -44.89 -0.06 -47.62
CA VAL A 20 -45.04 -1.52 -47.57
C VAL A 20 -46.45 -1.90 -47.11
N VAL A 21 -46.98 -1.26 -46.06
CA VAL A 21 -48.37 -1.49 -45.61
C VAL A 21 -49.36 -1.17 -46.73
N PHE A 22 -49.20 -0.05 -47.42
CA PHE A 22 -50.05 0.34 -48.55
C PHE A 22 -49.96 -0.65 -49.71
N PHE A 23 -48.75 -1.02 -50.13
CA PHE A 23 -48.52 -1.95 -51.24
C PHE A 23 -49.04 -3.35 -50.94
N THR A 24 -48.79 -3.87 -49.73
CA THR A 24 -49.32 -5.17 -49.29
C THR A 24 -50.84 -5.13 -49.20
N TRP A 25 -51.43 -4.04 -48.70
CA TRP A 25 -52.88 -3.88 -48.66
C TRP A 25 -53.51 -3.81 -50.06
N TRP A 26 -52.84 -3.16 -51.02
CA TRP A 26 -53.31 -3.06 -52.39
C TRP A 26 -53.21 -4.39 -53.16
N ARG A 27 -52.12 -5.14 -52.98
CA ARG A 27 -51.86 -6.43 -53.66
C ARG A 27 -52.57 -7.62 -53.01
N LEU A 28 -52.69 -7.61 -51.68
CA LEU A 28 -53.14 -8.72 -50.84
C LEU A 28 -54.21 -8.23 -49.85
N ALA A 29 -55.24 -7.56 -50.37
CA ALA A 29 -56.32 -7.04 -49.55
C ALA A 29 -56.98 -8.19 -48.76
N PRO A 30 -57.09 -8.09 -47.42
CA PRO A 30 -57.72 -9.14 -46.63
C PRO A 30 -59.21 -9.28 -47.02
N PRO A 31 -59.78 -10.49 -47.02
CA PRO A 31 -61.17 -10.75 -47.39
C PRO A 31 -62.13 -10.32 -46.27
N LEU A 32 -62.14 -9.02 -45.96
CA LEU A 32 -62.93 -8.40 -44.90
C LEU A 32 -63.96 -7.43 -45.49
N PRO A 33 -65.13 -7.24 -44.84
CA PRO A 33 -66.08 -6.21 -45.22
C PRO A 33 -65.44 -4.81 -45.26
N PRO A 34 -65.85 -3.91 -46.17
CA PRO A 34 -65.15 -2.66 -46.46
C PRO A 34 -64.99 -1.73 -45.24
N ALA A 35 -65.96 -1.71 -44.31
CA ALA A 35 -65.86 -0.93 -43.08
C ALA A 35 -64.78 -1.49 -42.12
N ARG A 36 -64.73 -2.82 -41.92
CA ARG A 36 -63.74 -3.49 -41.06
C ARG A 36 -62.34 -3.40 -41.65
N ALA A 37 -62.24 -3.54 -42.97
CA ALA A 37 -61.01 -3.38 -43.73
C ALA A 37 -60.40 -1.97 -43.49
N ARG A 38 -61.20 -0.90 -43.63
CA ARG A 38 -60.73 0.48 -43.39
C ARG A 38 -60.28 0.72 -41.93
N ILE A 39 -60.99 0.16 -40.95
CA ILE A 39 -60.62 0.31 -39.53
C ILE A 39 -59.30 -0.41 -39.22
N SER A 40 -59.10 -1.63 -39.73
CA SER A 40 -57.83 -2.35 -39.54
C SER A 40 -56.66 -1.65 -40.25
N LEU A 41 -56.86 -1.14 -41.47
CA LEU A 41 -55.84 -0.34 -42.15
C LEU A 41 -55.48 0.93 -41.35
N GLY A 42 -56.47 1.65 -40.83
CA GLY A 42 -56.25 2.83 -40.00
C GLY A 42 -55.47 2.51 -38.72
N LEU A 43 -55.81 1.40 -38.07
CA LEU A 43 -55.10 0.93 -36.87
C LEU A 43 -53.66 0.49 -37.19
N ARG A 44 -53.44 -0.15 -38.34
CA ARG A 44 -52.11 -0.54 -38.82
C ARG A 44 -51.24 0.68 -39.10
N VAL A 45 -51.78 1.69 -39.78
CA VAL A 45 -51.10 2.97 -40.03
C VAL A 45 -50.77 3.67 -38.72
N LEU A 46 -51.72 3.71 -37.77
CA LEU A 46 -51.48 4.30 -36.45
C LEU A 46 -50.37 3.57 -35.68
N ILE A 47 -50.37 2.23 -35.65
CA ILE A 47 -49.31 1.43 -35.02
C ILE A 47 -47.95 1.74 -35.66
N VAL A 48 -47.87 1.80 -37.00
CA VAL A 48 -46.62 2.14 -37.69
C VAL A 48 -46.17 3.56 -37.35
N LEU A 49 -47.08 4.54 -37.27
CA LEU A 49 -46.76 5.90 -36.85
C LEU A 49 -46.26 5.97 -35.41
N LEU A 50 -46.88 5.25 -34.47
CA LEU A 50 -46.44 5.18 -33.07
C LEU A 50 -45.05 4.54 -32.94
N LEU A 51 -44.81 3.43 -33.64
CA LEU A 51 -43.49 2.77 -33.67
C LEU A 51 -42.43 3.65 -34.33
N THR A 52 -42.79 4.37 -35.39
CA THR A 52 -41.89 5.33 -36.05
C THR A 52 -41.56 6.49 -35.10
N GLY A 53 -42.54 7.02 -34.37
CA GLY A 53 -42.32 8.08 -33.38
C GLY A 53 -41.43 7.62 -32.21
N ALA A 54 -41.63 6.39 -31.72
CA ALA A 54 -40.75 5.80 -30.71
C ALA A 54 -39.32 5.61 -31.24
N LEU A 55 -39.16 5.08 -32.47
CA LEU A 55 -37.86 4.89 -33.11
C LEU A 55 -37.13 6.21 -33.40
N ALA A 56 -37.86 7.25 -33.81
CA ALA A 56 -37.31 8.57 -34.10
C ALA A 56 -36.96 9.37 -32.82
N GLY A 57 -37.27 8.81 -31.64
CA GLY A 57 -36.98 9.39 -30.33
C GLY A 57 -37.73 10.71 -30.13
N PHE A 58 -39.06 10.64 -30.14
CA PHE A 58 -39.92 11.77 -29.91
C PHE A 58 -39.83 12.24 -28.45
N GLU A 59 -39.45 13.50 -28.25
CA GLU A 59 -39.10 14.07 -26.96
C GLU A 59 -39.91 15.31 -26.65
N PHE A 60 -40.35 15.46 -25.40
CA PHE A 60 -41.09 16.62 -24.91
C PHE A 60 -40.18 17.49 -24.04
N GLN A 61 -39.89 18.71 -24.50
CA GLN A 61 -39.09 19.67 -23.75
C GLN A 61 -39.94 20.31 -22.63
N THR A 62 -39.52 20.06 -21.39
CA THR A 62 -40.05 20.67 -20.18
C THR A 62 -39.03 21.65 -19.60
N SER A 63 -39.50 22.67 -18.89
CA SER A 63 -38.63 23.55 -18.08
C SER A 63 -39.02 23.32 -16.62
N PRO A 64 -38.38 22.36 -15.94
CA PRO A 64 -38.73 22.04 -14.57
C PRO A 64 -38.50 23.23 -13.64
N PRO A 65 -39.42 23.49 -12.68
CA PRO A 65 -39.23 24.53 -11.68
C PRO A 65 -38.23 24.13 -10.58
N GLU A 66 -37.94 22.84 -10.45
CA GLU A 66 -37.13 22.26 -9.37
C GLU A 66 -35.64 22.60 -9.51
N GLN A 67 -35.00 22.89 -8.39
CA GLN A 67 -33.56 23.16 -8.30
C GLN A 67 -32.83 21.99 -7.63
N SER A 68 -31.66 21.63 -8.15
CA SER A 68 -30.69 20.79 -7.44
C SER A 68 -29.51 21.66 -6.99
N LEU A 69 -29.31 21.73 -5.67
CA LEU A 69 -28.23 22.49 -5.05
C LEU A 69 -27.16 21.54 -4.49
N MET A 70 -25.91 21.73 -4.90
CA MET A 70 -24.75 21.05 -4.30
C MET A 70 -23.99 22.02 -3.39
N VAL A 71 -23.79 21.65 -2.13
CA VAL A 71 -22.89 22.40 -1.24
C VAL A 71 -21.50 21.78 -1.30
N LEU A 72 -20.48 22.57 -1.59
CA LEU A 72 -19.07 22.17 -1.48
C LEU A 72 -18.54 22.72 -0.16
N ALA A 73 -18.06 21.86 0.72
CA ALA A 73 -17.50 22.23 2.02
C ALA A 73 -16.01 21.89 2.08
N ASP A 74 -15.22 22.85 2.51
CA ASP A 74 -13.76 22.85 2.50
C ASP A 74 -13.20 22.31 3.83
N LEU A 75 -12.67 21.09 3.80
CA LEU A 75 -12.06 20.42 4.95
C LEU A 75 -10.52 20.39 4.85
N SER A 76 -9.95 21.43 4.25
CA SER A 76 -8.50 21.65 4.25
C SER A 76 -7.96 22.05 5.62
N ALA A 77 -6.63 21.99 5.79
CA ALA A 77 -6.00 22.29 7.07
C ALA A 77 -6.19 23.75 7.49
N SER A 78 -6.31 24.69 6.54
CA SER A 78 -6.57 26.11 6.84
C SER A 78 -7.96 26.36 7.47
N THR A 79 -8.96 25.52 7.15
CA THR A 79 -10.31 25.63 7.70
C THR A 79 -10.54 24.81 8.97
N GLN A 80 -9.55 24.02 9.41
CA GLN A 80 -9.69 23.06 10.52
C GLN A 80 -10.21 23.69 11.82
N SER A 81 -9.85 24.94 12.11
CA SER A 81 -10.32 25.69 13.28
C SER A 81 -11.78 26.16 13.19
N ALA A 82 -12.40 26.08 12.01
CA ALA A 82 -13.75 26.54 11.70
C ALA A 82 -14.70 25.42 11.22
N VAL A 83 -14.30 24.15 11.30
CA VAL A 83 -15.09 22.98 10.85
C VAL A 83 -16.50 22.94 11.45
N ASP A 84 -16.66 23.23 12.74
CA ASP A 84 -17.99 23.25 13.38
C ASP A 84 -18.91 24.33 12.78
N LYS A 85 -18.33 25.51 12.49
CA LYS A 85 -19.05 26.64 11.88
C LYS A 85 -19.40 26.34 10.43
N GLU A 86 -18.54 25.64 9.72
CA GLU A 86 -18.78 25.19 8.37
C GLU A 86 -19.90 24.16 8.31
N GLY A 87 -19.84 23.12 9.15
CA GLY A 87 -20.92 22.12 9.26
C GLY A 87 -22.27 22.74 9.59
N ALA A 88 -22.29 23.72 10.52
CA ALA A 88 -23.50 24.48 10.83
C ALA A 88 -23.98 25.33 9.64
N THR A 89 -23.08 25.84 8.81
CA THR A 89 -23.41 26.60 7.61
C THR A 89 -24.03 25.68 6.54
N VAL A 90 -23.44 24.50 6.32
CA VAL A 90 -24.00 23.47 5.42
C VAL A 90 -25.41 23.08 5.87
N GLN A 91 -25.61 22.78 7.16
CA GLN A 91 -26.93 22.44 7.71
C GLN A 91 -27.96 23.56 7.48
N ARG A 92 -27.58 24.82 7.68
CA ARG A 92 -28.46 25.98 7.44
C ARG A 92 -28.84 26.10 5.97
N ILE A 93 -27.89 25.93 5.05
CA ILE A 93 -28.19 25.95 3.61
C ILE A 93 -29.18 24.83 3.27
N LEU A 94 -28.97 23.61 3.74
CA LEU A 94 -29.87 22.49 3.47
C LEU A 94 -31.28 22.69 4.05
N ALA A 95 -31.42 23.42 5.15
CA ALA A 95 -32.70 23.70 5.81
C ALA A 95 -33.60 24.69 5.03
N GLU A 96 -33.02 25.56 4.19
CA GLU A 96 -33.75 26.57 3.40
C GLU A 96 -34.41 26.00 2.14
N ARG A 97 -34.22 24.70 1.88
CA ARG A 97 -34.71 23.96 0.72
C ARG A 97 -36.25 23.89 0.69
N GLN A 98 -36.85 24.07 -0.49
CA GLN A 98 -38.29 23.85 -0.69
C GLN A 98 -38.59 22.35 -0.91
N ARG A 99 -39.85 21.92 -0.71
CA ARG A 99 -40.22 20.49 -0.71
C ARG A 99 -39.82 19.72 -1.98
N THR A 100 -39.80 20.37 -3.15
CA THR A 100 -39.48 19.76 -4.44
C THR A 100 -37.99 19.87 -4.82
N ASP A 101 -37.23 20.74 -4.16
CA ASP A 101 -35.82 20.94 -4.48
C ASP A 101 -34.99 19.76 -3.96
N ARG A 102 -33.91 19.46 -4.67
CA ARG A 102 -32.93 18.43 -4.30
C ARG A 102 -31.68 19.11 -3.77
N ALA A 103 -31.01 18.47 -2.82
CA ALA A 103 -29.71 18.94 -2.38
C ALA A 103 -28.76 17.80 -2.02
N GLY A 104 -27.46 18.08 -2.13
CA GLY A 104 -26.36 17.21 -1.78
C GLY A 104 -25.21 17.99 -1.15
N VAL A 105 -24.24 17.25 -0.61
CA VAL A 105 -23.05 17.80 0.02
C VAL A 105 -21.83 17.04 -0.48
N ILE A 106 -20.81 17.79 -0.89
CA ILE A 106 -19.46 17.30 -1.17
C ILE A 106 -18.54 18.00 -0.19
N SER A 107 -17.72 17.23 0.51
CA SER A 107 -16.56 17.74 1.22
C SER A 107 -15.35 17.67 0.31
N PHE A 108 -14.37 18.55 0.48
CA PHE A 108 -13.14 18.51 -0.31
C PHE A 108 -11.94 19.01 0.50
N GLY A 109 -10.76 18.56 0.09
CA GLY A 109 -9.45 19.10 0.45
C GLY A 109 -8.62 18.99 -0.83
N ARG A 110 -7.58 18.15 -0.84
CA ARG A 110 -6.94 17.72 -2.09
C ARG A 110 -7.94 17.00 -3.00
N ASP A 111 -8.72 16.09 -2.42
CA ASP A 111 -9.63 15.21 -3.15
C ASP A 111 -11.09 15.49 -2.73
N PRO A 112 -12.04 15.59 -3.67
CA PRO A 112 -13.44 15.76 -3.34
C PRO A 112 -14.12 14.42 -3.02
N GLN A 113 -15.00 14.41 -2.01
CA GLN A 113 -15.75 13.24 -1.54
C GLN A 113 -17.23 13.57 -1.37
N VAL A 114 -18.11 12.67 -1.78
CA VAL A 114 -19.56 12.86 -1.63
C VAL A 114 -19.98 12.48 -0.22
N GLU A 115 -20.40 13.46 0.57
CA GLU A 115 -20.97 13.26 1.91
C GLU A 115 -22.44 12.84 1.82
N VAL A 116 -23.22 13.57 1.00
CA VAL A 116 -24.65 13.33 0.83
C VAL A 116 -25.01 13.40 -0.64
N SER A 117 -25.57 12.31 -1.17
CA SER A 117 -26.08 12.24 -2.54
C SER A 117 -27.26 13.19 -2.75
N VAL A 118 -27.37 13.75 -3.96
CA VAL A 118 -28.43 14.69 -4.34
C VAL A 118 -29.80 14.03 -4.20
N SER A 119 -30.60 14.52 -3.26
CA SER A 119 -31.94 13.97 -3.00
C SER A 119 -32.90 15.03 -2.46
N THR A 120 -34.19 14.73 -2.45
CA THR A 120 -35.24 15.59 -1.86
C THR A 120 -35.31 15.50 -0.33
N ASN A 121 -34.46 14.69 0.32
CA ASN A 121 -34.39 14.61 1.78
C ASN A 121 -32.95 14.28 2.22
N PRO A 122 -32.00 15.18 1.98
CA PRO A 122 -30.61 14.96 2.36
C PRO A 122 -30.50 14.91 3.88
N GLN A 123 -29.81 13.89 4.40
CA GLN A 123 -29.49 13.77 5.82
C GLN A 123 -28.02 14.06 6.02
N PHE A 124 -27.71 15.29 6.41
CA PHE A 124 -26.37 15.72 6.81
C PHE A 124 -26.39 16.08 8.30
N ALA A 125 -25.65 15.31 9.10
CA ALA A 125 -25.47 15.60 10.53
C ALA A 125 -24.09 16.21 10.78
N GLU A 126 -23.05 15.55 10.30
CA GLU A 126 -21.65 15.96 10.42
C GLU A 126 -20.85 15.38 9.25
N PHE A 127 -19.63 15.84 9.05
CA PHE A 127 -18.71 15.30 8.04
C PHE A 127 -18.25 13.89 8.44
N GLN A 128 -18.43 12.92 7.55
CA GLN A 128 -18.00 11.53 7.76
C GLN A 128 -16.74 11.20 6.96
N SER A 129 -16.51 11.92 5.86
CA SER A 129 -15.30 11.77 5.06
C SER A 129 -14.12 12.52 5.67
N ARG A 130 -12.92 12.13 5.24
CA ARG A 130 -11.66 12.79 5.61
C ARG A 130 -10.83 12.96 4.33
N PRO A 131 -11.14 13.96 3.50
CA PRO A 131 -10.29 14.29 2.37
C PRO A 131 -8.89 14.66 2.88
N ASN A 132 -7.87 14.52 2.04
CA ASN A 132 -6.51 14.92 2.41
C ASN A 132 -6.49 16.45 2.68
N PRO A 133 -6.20 16.89 3.92
CA PRO A 133 -6.33 18.29 4.30
C PRO A 133 -5.14 19.15 3.88
N ASN A 134 -4.06 18.55 3.36
CA ASN A 134 -2.82 19.25 3.04
C ASN A 134 -2.93 20.16 1.80
N TYR A 135 -4.05 20.11 1.07
CA TYR A 135 -4.25 20.92 -0.12
C TYR A 135 -5.74 21.25 -0.27
N THR A 136 -6.03 22.21 -1.13
CA THR A 136 -7.39 22.65 -1.47
C THR A 136 -7.55 22.69 -2.99
N ASP A 137 -8.20 21.67 -3.55
CA ASP A 137 -8.58 21.59 -4.96
C ASP A 137 -10.08 21.87 -5.14
N LEU A 138 -10.40 23.17 -5.19
CA LEU A 138 -11.76 23.63 -5.42
C LEU A 138 -12.23 23.34 -6.86
N ALA A 139 -11.31 23.24 -7.82
CA ALA A 139 -11.64 22.94 -9.22
C ALA A 139 -12.16 21.50 -9.35
N ALA A 140 -11.44 20.51 -8.78
CA ALA A 140 -11.87 19.12 -8.77
C ALA A 140 -13.21 18.93 -8.05
N ALA A 141 -13.44 19.65 -6.94
CA ALA A 141 -14.72 19.62 -6.22
C ALA A 141 -15.89 20.15 -7.07
N MET A 142 -15.68 21.25 -7.80
CA MET A 142 -16.67 21.80 -8.73
C MET A 142 -16.93 20.88 -9.92
N GLN A 143 -15.89 20.27 -10.46
CA GLN A 143 -16.00 19.31 -11.56
C GLN A 143 -16.84 18.08 -11.14
N LEU A 144 -16.57 17.52 -9.96
CA LEU A 144 -17.35 16.42 -9.40
C LEU A 144 -18.81 16.84 -9.20
N ALA A 145 -19.05 18.02 -8.63
CA ALA A 145 -20.39 18.55 -8.41
C ALA A 145 -21.18 18.72 -9.72
N GLY A 146 -20.56 19.28 -10.75
CA GLY A 146 -21.16 19.44 -12.08
C GLY A 146 -21.58 18.11 -12.70
N SER A 147 -20.77 17.06 -12.50
CA SER A 147 -21.04 15.71 -13.03
C SER A 147 -22.18 14.96 -12.31
N ILE A 148 -22.38 15.23 -11.01
CA ILE A 148 -23.41 14.55 -10.18
C ILE A 148 -24.75 15.28 -10.24
N LEU A 149 -24.75 16.59 -10.50
CA LEU A 149 -25.96 17.40 -10.52
C LEU A 149 -26.92 16.95 -11.65
N PRO A 150 -28.18 16.58 -11.32
CA PRO A 150 -29.14 16.09 -12.31
C PRO A 150 -29.45 17.11 -13.41
N ALA A 151 -29.29 16.71 -14.67
CA ALA A 151 -29.57 17.56 -15.84
C ALA A 151 -31.06 17.90 -16.02
N ASP A 152 -31.96 17.15 -15.37
CA ASP A 152 -33.42 17.37 -15.34
C ASP A 152 -33.84 18.48 -14.37
N THR A 153 -32.92 19.21 -13.75
CA THR A 153 -33.21 20.26 -12.75
C THR A 153 -32.32 21.48 -12.95
N ARG A 154 -32.70 22.63 -12.39
CA ARG A 154 -31.83 23.82 -12.37
C ARG A 154 -30.63 23.56 -11.47
N ARG A 155 -29.42 23.66 -12.01
CA ARG A 155 -28.18 23.24 -11.33
C ARG A 155 -27.51 24.43 -10.64
N HIS A 156 -27.28 24.31 -9.34
CA HIS A 156 -26.68 25.35 -8.52
C HIS A 156 -25.63 24.74 -7.58
N ILE A 157 -24.46 25.35 -7.51
CA ILE A 157 -23.37 24.99 -6.60
C ILE A 157 -23.16 26.16 -5.63
N VAL A 158 -23.07 25.86 -4.33
CA VAL A 158 -22.69 26.82 -3.29
C VAL A 158 -21.40 26.35 -2.63
N ILE A 159 -20.34 27.14 -2.75
CA ILE A 159 -19.05 26.86 -2.12
C ILE A 159 -19.06 27.44 -0.71
N VAL A 160 -18.66 26.66 0.29
CA VAL A 160 -18.33 27.11 1.65
C VAL A 160 -16.84 26.84 1.82
N SER A 161 -16.06 27.91 1.92
CA SER A 161 -14.59 27.83 1.94
C SER A 161 -14.02 29.16 2.46
N ASP A 162 -12.76 29.14 2.88
CA ASP A 162 -12.02 30.35 3.19
C ASP A 162 -11.47 31.06 1.92
N GLY A 163 -11.51 30.41 0.76
CA GLY A 163 -11.09 30.96 -0.53
C GLY A 163 -9.65 30.67 -0.95
N ARG A 164 -8.90 29.86 -0.20
CA ARG A 164 -7.46 29.64 -0.41
C ARG A 164 -7.15 28.36 -1.20
N ALA A 165 -7.85 28.16 -2.32
CA ALA A 165 -7.52 27.08 -3.25
C ALA A 165 -6.05 27.17 -3.73
N ASN A 166 -5.31 26.08 -3.59
CA ASN A 166 -3.89 25.97 -3.95
C ASN A 166 -3.59 24.84 -4.95
N LEU A 167 -4.63 24.14 -5.39
CA LEU A 167 -4.61 23.20 -6.51
C LEU A 167 -5.70 23.56 -7.54
N GLY A 168 -5.41 23.26 -8.81
CA GLY A 168 -6.32 23.48 -9.93
C GLY A 168 -6.59 24.95 -10.27
N ASP A 169 -7.39 25.19 -11.30
CA ASP A 169 -7.89 26.53 -11.67
C ASP A 169 -9.40 26.61 -11.45
N ALA A 170 -9.78 26.99 -10.23
CA ALA A 170 -11.18 27.12 -9.83
C ALA A 170 -11.94 28.18 -10.68
N ILE A 171 -11.26 29.22 -11.16
CA ILE A 171 -11.91 30.27 -11.95
C ILE A 171 -12.24 29.74 -13.35
N ALA A 172 -11.32 29.01 -13.97
CA ALA A 172 -11.56 28.36 -15.25
C ALA A 172 -12.70 27.34 -15.17
N GLU A 173 -12.71 26.49 -14.14
CA GLU A 173 -13.75 25.47 -13.94
C GLU A 173 -15.12 26.11 -13.67
N ALA A 174 -15.20 27.14 -12.82
CA ALA A 174 -16.45 27.87 -12.59
C ALA A 174 -17.00 28.49 -13.89
N ARG A 175 -16.12 28.98 -14.78
CA ARG A 175 -16.52 29.51 -16.09
C ARG A 175 -17.05 28.41 -17.02
N LEU A 176 -16.45 27.22 -16.98
CA LEU A 176 -16.92 26.06 -17.73
C LEU A 176 -18.32 25.65 -17.28
N LEU A 177 -18.52 25.50 -15.97
CA LEU A 177 -19.81 25.20 -15.36
C LEU A 177 -20.88 26.25 -15.72
N HIS A 178 -20.52 27.53 -15.74
CA HIS A 178 -21.43 28.59 -16.17
C HIS A 178 -21.87 28.42 -17.63
N ALA A 179 -20.95 28.05 -18.53
CA ALA A 179 -21.27 27.77 -19.93
C ALA A 179 -22.21 26.56 -20.09
N GLU A 180 -22.17 25.61 -19.15
CA GLU A 180 -23.12 24.50 -19.06
C GLU A 180 -24.45 24.86 -18.38
N GLY A 181 -24.63 26.11 -17.95
CA GLY A 181 -25.85 26.55 -17.26
C GLY A 181 -25.92 26.14 -15.79
N VAL A 182 -24.79 25.84 -15.16
CA VAL A 182 -24.66 25.65 -13.71
C VAL A 182 -24.27 27.00 -13.09
N ARG A 183 -25.04 27.45 -12.09
CA ARG A 183 -24.71 28.65 -11.32
C ARG A 183 -23.78 28.29 -10.16
N VAL A 184 -22.75 29.10 -9.90
CA VAL A 184 -21.87 28.93 -8.73
C VAL A 184 -21.88 30.18 -7.86
N ASP A 185 -22.30 30.04 -6.61
CA ASP A 185 -22.20 31.06 -5.57
C ASP A 185 -21.19 30.61 -4.49
N ALA A 186 -20.75 31.54 -3.65
CA ALA A 186 -19.82 31.25 -2.56
C ALA A 186 -20.30 31.84 -1.24
N VAL A 187 -19.96 31.20 -0.13
CA VAL A 187 -20.15 31.65 1.25
C VAL A 187 -18.77 31.67 1.89
N ALA A 188 -18.37 32.83 2.40
CA ALA A 188 -17.07 32.98 3.04
C ALA A 188 -17.08 32.34 4.44
N LEU A 189 -16.22 31.34 4.64
CA LEU A 189 -15.91 30.81 5.95
C LEU A 189 -14.90 31.74 6.62
N SER A 190 -15.34 32.46 7.66
CA SER A 190 -14.40 33.29 8.44
C SER A 190 -13.58 32.42 9.38
N VAL A 191 -12.29 32.25 9.04
CA VAL A 191 -11.28 31.55 9.84
C VAL A 191 -10.51 32.59 10.66
N PRO A 192 -10.47 32.49 11.99
CA PRO A 192 -9.67 33.39 12.82
C PRO A 192 -8.19 33.19 12.54
N VAL A 193 -7.46 34.29 12.32
CA VAL A 193 -5.99 34.25 12.25
C VAL A 193 -5.46 34.43 13.67
N GLY A 194 -4.90 33.36 14.23
CA GLY A 194 -4.23 33.38 15.53
C GLY A 194 -2.84 34.04 15.46
N ALA A 195 -2.16 34.10 16.59
CA ALA A 195 -0.73 34.43 16.61
C ALA A 195 0.05 33.30 15.94
N GLU A 196 0.91 33.62 14.98
CA GLU A 196 1.52 32.63 14.12
C GLU A 196 2.96 33.04 13.79
N ALA A 197 3.88 32.07 13.85
CA ALA A 197 5.25 32.23 13.40
C ALA A 197 5.75 30.94 12.75
N TYR A 198 6.24 31.01 11.50
CA TYR A 198 6.60 29.84 10.71
C TYR A 198 7.93 30.00 9.97
N VAL A 199 8.52 28.88 9.53
CA VAL A 199 9.73 28.87 8.71
C VAL A 199 9.36 28.95 7.22
N ASP A 200 9.33 30.14 6.65
CA ASP A 200 8.95 30.35 5.25
C ASP A 200 9.85 29.60 4.24
N ARG A 201 11.17 29.62 4.47
CA ARG A 201 12.14 28.93 3.62
C ARG A 201 13.47 28.71 4.32
N LEU A 202 14.09 27.57 4.03
CA LEU A 202 15.51 27.31 4.32
C LEU A 202 16.29 27.19 3.01
N ALA A 203 17.23 28.11 2.77
CA ALA A 203 18.07 28.12 1.58
C ALA A 203 19.51 27.67 1.91
N MET A 204 20.06 26.80 1.08
CA MET A 204 21.43 26.31 1.16
C MET A 204 21.92 25.91 -0.25
N PRO A 205 23.23 25.98 -0.57
CA PRO A 205 23.74 25.40 -1.81
C PRO A 205 23.37 23.91 -1.92
N SER A 206 22.90 23.49 -3.09
CA SER A 206 22.52 22.09 -3.35
C SER A 206 23.72 21.14 -3.43
N THR A 207 24.91 21.67 -3.75
CA THR A 207 26.15 20.91 -3.85
C THR A 207 27.32 21.66 -3.21
N MET A 208 28.22 20.97 -2.55
CA MET A 208 29.49 21.51 -2.04
C MET A 208 30.58 20.44 -2.04
N ASN A 209 31.85 20.83 -2.03
CA ASN A 209 32.95 19.87 -1.91
C ASN A 209 33.22 19.53 -0.44
N GLN A 210 33.70 18.32 -0.17
CA GLN A 210 34.09 17.91 1.17
C GLN A 210 35.10 18.89 1.80
N GLY A 211 34.87 19.24 3.07
CA GLY A 211 35.71 20.16 3.83
C GLY A 211 35.38 21.65 3.63
N GLN A 212 34.54 21.98 2.65
CA GLN A 212 33.96 23.32 2.53
C GLN A 212 32.93 23.55 3.65
N GLN A 213 32.60 24.82 3.87
CA GLN A 213 31.52 25.25 4.75
C GLN A 213 30.59 26.15 3.95
N ALA A 214 29.30 26.09 4.25
CA ALA A 214 28.28 26.88 3.58
C ALA A 214 27.34 27.52 4.62
N ASN A 215 26.73 28.63 4.21
CA ASN A 215 25.72 29.29 5.03
C ASN A 215 24.35 28.73 4.66
N ALA A 216 23.65 28.18 5.66
CA ALA A 216 22.24 27.89 5.59
C ALA A 216 21.46 29.11 6.09
N GLN A 217 20.52 29.61 5.28
CA GLN A 217 19.77 30.83 5.56
C GLN A 217 18.29 30.49 5.72
N ALA A 218 17.76 30.68 6.93
CA ALA A 218 16.34 30.51 7.23
C ALA A 218 15.64 31.87 7.22
N VAL A 219 14.50 31.94 6.55
CA VAL A 219 13.57 33.08 6.64
C VAL A 219 12.40 32.62 7.50
N ILE A 220 12.19 33.30 8.63
CA ILE A 220 11.09 33.05 9.56
C ILE A 220 10.14 34.24 9.45
N VAL A 221 8.85 33.99 9.34
CA VAL A 221 7.81 35.03 9.28
C VAL A 221 6.95 34.92 10.52
N SER A 222 6.66 36.05 11.16
CA SER A 222 5.72 36.11 12.28
C SER A 222 4.68 37.20 12.08
N ASN A 223 3.41 36.93 12.39
CA ASN A 223 2.35 37.94 12.34
C ASN A 223 2.20 38.75 13.65
N THR A 224 2.93 38.35 14.70
CA THR A 224 2.94 39.00 16.02
C THR A 224 4.37 39.08 16.57
N ALA A 225 4.65 40.02 17.46
CA ALA A 225 5.93 40.01 18.17
C ALA A 225 5.92 38.86 19.20
N THR A 226 6.92 37.97 19.14
CA THR A 226 7.02 36.81 20.03
C THR A 226 8.48 36.39 20.22
N SER A 227 8.79 35.68 21.30
CA SER A 227 10.12 35.07 21.49
C SER A 227 10.05 33.61 21.06
N ALA A 228 11.10 33.10 20.42
CA ALA A 228 11.15 31.74 19.92
C ALA A 228 12.49 31.06 20.18
N THR A 229 12.44 29.78 20.53
CA THR A 229 13.64 28.94 20.59
C THR A 229 13.92 28.37 19.21
N VAL A 230 15.06 28.72 18.63
CA VAL A 230 15.50 28.22 17.32
C VAL A 230 16.56 27.14 17.52
N ARG A 231 16.39 25.99 16.87
CA ARG A 231 17.35 24.87 16.91
C ARG A 231 17.75 24.49 15.49
N TRP A 232 19.06 24.36 15.27
CA TRP A 232 19.64 23.97 13.98
C TRP A 232 20.21 22.56 14.10
N TYR A 233 19.95 21.72 13.10
CA TYR A 233 20.46 20.35 13.03
C TYR A 233 21.18 20.09 11.71
N LEU A 234 22.19 19.23 11.77
CA LEU A 234 22.86 18.62 10.62
C LEU A 234 22.84 17.10 10.82
N ASP A 235 22.23 16.36 9.91
CA ASP A 235 22.10 14.89 9.98
C ASP A 235 21.60 14.40 11.34
N ARG A 236 20.59 15.10 11.90
CA ARG A 236 20.01 14.90 13.25
C ARG A 236 20.88 15.30 14.43
N THR A 237 22.10 15.77 14.20
CA THR A 237 22.98 16.30 15.26
C THR A 237 22.65 17.78 15.49
N LEU A 238 22.29 18.14 16.72
CA LEU A 238 22.05 19.52 17.11
C LEU A 238 23.34 20.35 16.97
N LEU A 239 23.33 21.35 16.10
CA LEU A 239 24.42 22.30 15.90
C LEU A 239 24.39 23.43 16.93
N THR A 240 23.23 24.04 17.12
CA THR A 240 23.05 25.25 17.93
C THR A 240 21.60 25.39 18.38
N THR A 241 21.41 25.93 19.58
CA THR A 241 20.14 26.39 20.12
C THR A 241 20.27 27.86 20.51
N SER A 242 19.36 28.72 20.06
CA SER A 242 19.34 30.15 20.40
C SER A 242 17.93 30.64 20.72
N GLN A 243 17.81 31.61 21.63
CA GLN A 243 16.59 32.40 21.81
C GLN A 243 16.62 33.59 20.86
N VAL A 244 15.54 33.81 20.12
CA VAL A 244 15.40 34.89 19.14
C VAL A 244 14.06 35.59 19.35
N ASP A 245 14.10 36.92 19.44
CA ASP A 245 12.88 37.72 19.43
C ASP A 245 12.46 37.96 17.97
N LEU A 246 11.32 37.38 17.59
CA LEU A 246 10.70 37.55 16.28
C LEU A 246 9.85 38.81 16.28
N ALA A 247 10.19 39.75 15.40
CA ALA A 247 9.35 40.90 15.12
C ALA A 247 8.16 40.50 14.23
N ASN A 248 7.12 41.33 14.19
CA ASN A 248 6.08 41.20 13.17
C ASN A 248 6.70 41.47 11.78
N GLY A 249 6.65 40.47 10.91
CA GLY A 249 7.29 40.45 9.59
C GLY A 249 8.33 39.34 9.46
N GLU A 250 9.29 39.55 8.55
CA GLU A 250 10.38 38.61 8.27
C GLU A 250 11.57 38.80 9.21
N THR A 251 12.11 37.68 9.70
CA THR A 251 13.39 37.59 10.42
C THR A 251 14.27 36.57 9.71
N THR A 252 15.46 37.00 9.27
CA THR A 252 16.42 36.10 8.61
C THR A 252 17.49 35.64 9.59
N LEU A 253 17.66 34.33 9.70
CA LEU A 253 18.72 33.69 10.49
C LEU A 253 19.71 32.98 9.58
N THR A 254 20.98 32.94 9.98
CA THR A 254 22.03 32.28 9.21
C THR A 254 22.85 31.37 10.13
N GLN A 255 23.07 30.14 9.68
CA GLN A 255 23.90 29.15 10.35
C GLN A 255 25.00 28.68 9.41
N VAL A 256 26.24 28.68 9.90
CA VAL A 256 27.36 28.06 9.18
C VAL A 256 27.28 26.56 9.40
N VAL A 257 27.27 25.80 8.31
CA VAL A 257 27.21 24.34 8.31
C VAL A 257 28.47 23.78 7.66
N LYS A 258 29.08 22.79 8.30
CA LYS A 258 30.25 22.06 7.80
C LYS A 258 30.01 20.55 7.94
N PRO A 259 29.45 19.90 6.90
CA PRO A 259 29.32 18.45 6.88
C PRO A 259 30.69 17.77 6.99
N ALA A 260 30.76 16.69 7.78
CA ALA A 260 32.02 15.98 8.02
C ALA A 260 32.38 15.01 6.86
N GLY A 261 31.37 14.47 6.19
CA GLY A 261 31.51 13.44 5.17
C GLY A 261 31.09 13.90 3.78
N ALA A 262 31.37 13.06 2.78
CA ALA A 262 30.71 13.11 1.48
C ALA A 262 29.33 12.42 1.55
N GLY A 263 28.48 12.69 0.56
CA GLY A 263 27.12 12.17 0.44
C GLY A 263 26.04 13.23 0.64
N PHE A 264 24.77 12.83 0.75
CA PHE A 264 23.69 13.77 1.08
C PHE A 264 23.65 14.05 2.58
N HIS A 265 23.44 15.32 2.91
CA HIS A 265 23.34 15.81 4.27
C HIS A 265 22.08 16.68 4.42
N THR A 266 21.35 16.46 5.51
CA THR A 266 20.12 17.19 5.81
C THR A 266 20.41 18.30 6.79
N VAL A 267 20.10 19.54 6.41
CA VAL A 267 20.12 20.69 7.30
C VAL A 267 18.70 21.06 7.65
N GLN A 268 18.44 21.17 8.94
CA GLN A 268 17.11 21.40 9.48
C GLN A 268 17.15 22.58 10.44
N VAL A 269 16.12 23.42 10.39
CA VAL A 269 15.85 24.45 11.38
C VAL A 269 14.45 24.22 11.94
N THR A 270 14.33 24.22 13.27
CA THR A 270 13.05 24.17 13.97
C THR A 270 12.90 25.40 14.84
N ILE A 271 11.72 25.99 14.86
CA ILE A 271 11.37 27.07 15.77
C ILE A 271 10.33 26.59 16.79
N ASP A 272 10.34 27.19 17.97
CA ASP A 272 9.43 26.89 19.07
C ASP A 272 9.01 28.24 19.68
N PRO A 273 8.04 28.93 19.05
CA PRO A 273 7.59 30.26 19.45
C PRO A 273 6.66 30.21 20.67
N VAL A 274 6.72 31.23 21.52
CA VAL A 274 5.81 31.34 22.71
C VAL A 274 4.36 31.57 22.30
N LEU A 275 4.14 32.23 21.16
CA LEU A 275 2.83 32.51 20.59
C LEU A 275 2.81 31.93 19.19
N ASP A 276 2.02 30.89 19.00
CA ASP A 276 1.96 30.12 17.77
C ASP A 276 0.60 29.41 17.62
N THR A 277 0.16 29.16 16.40
CA THR A 277 -1.11 28.45 16.12
C THR A 277 -0.85 27.08 15.50
N TYR A 278 0.13 26.94 14.59
CA TYR A 278 0.39 25.68 13.88
C TYR A 278 1.82 25.20 14.07
N ALA A 279 1.98 23.99 14.61
CA ALA A 279 3.31 23.41 14.78
C ALA A 279 3.90 22.85 13.49
N GLU A 280 3.06 22.56 12.50
CA GLU A 280 3.39 21.90 11.24
C GLU A 280 4.30 22.74 10.34
N ASN A 281 4.26 24.06 10.48
CA ASN A 281 5.05 25.02 9.69
C ASN A 281 6.30 25.54 10.43
N ASN A 282 6.57 25.02 11.64
CA ASN A 282 7.73 25.39 12.47
C ASN A 282 9.04 24.72 12.04
N LEU A 283 9.03 24.05 10.88
CA LEU A 283 10.12 23.23 10.37
C LEU A 283 10.54 23.70 8.97
N GLY A 284 11.82 24.02 8.81
CA GLY A 284 12.47 24.17 7.51
C GLY A 284 13.54 23.11 7.29
N GLU A 285 13.58 22.54 6.10
CA GLU A 285 14.58 21.55 5.69
C GLU A 285 15.27 21.96 4.39
N ALA A 286 16.54 21.59 4.25
CA ALA A 286 17.32 21.72 3.03
C ALA A 286 18.25 20.51 2.91
N LEU A 287 18.42 20.01 1.69
CA LEU A 287 19.35 18.92 1.41
C LEU A 287 20.56 19.46 0.63
N VAL A 288 21.76 19.08 1.07
CA VAL A 288 23.02 19.40 0.38
C VAL A 288 23.77 18.12 0.04
N GLN A 289 24.24 18.02 -1.19
CA GLN A 289 25.14 16.96 -1.63
C GLN A 289 26.59 17.40 -1.42
N VAL A 290 27.33 16.67 -0.60
CA VAL A 290 28.76 16.88 -0.38
C VAL A 290 29.54 15.93 -1.27
N VAL A 291 30.22 16.48 -2.28
CA VAL A 291 31.04 15.71 -3.22
C VAL A 291 32.39 15.42 -2.59
N GLY A 292 32.77 14.14 -2.56
CA GLY A 292 34.04 13.67 -2.02
C GLY A 292 34.33 12.21 -2.37
N PRO A 293 35.39 11.62 -1.81
CA PRO A 293 35.71 10.20 -2.01
C PRO A 293 34.58 9.31 -1.48
N PRO A 294 34.40 8.11 -2.08
CA PRO A 294 33.30 7.22 -1.71
C PRO A 294 33.44 6.76 -0.25
N ARG A 295 32.29 6.73 0.44
CA ARG A 295 32.10 6.24 1.80
C ARG A 295 31.23 4.99 1.81
N VAL A 296 31.62 4.05 2.66
CA VAL A 296 30.93 2.77 2.83
C VAL A 296 30.40 2.66 4.25
N LEU A 297 29.15 2.24 4.38
CA LEU A 297 28.55 1.90 5.67
C LEU A 297 28.83 0.43 5.97
N LEU A 298 29.57 0.16 7.03
CA LEU A 298 29.84 -1.19 7.49
C LEU A 298 28.88 -1.48 8.65
N VAL A 299 28.05 -2.51 8.53
CA VAL A 299 27.09 -2.91 9.56
C VAL A 299 27.56 -4.23 10.15
N GLU A 300 27.94 -4.19 11.42
CA GLU A 300 28.40 -5.34 12.20
C GLU A 300 27.44 -5.66 13.34
N GLN A 301 27.22 -6.94 13.64
CA GLN A 301 26.24 -7.35 14.64
C GLN A 301 26.74 -6.96 16.04
N ASP A 302 27.95 -7.38 16.37
CA ASP A 302 28.64 -7.03 17.61
C ASP A 302 29.89 -6.21 17.32
N ALA A 303 30.25 -5.34 18.27
CA ALA A 303 31.40 -4.46 18.13
C ALA A 303 32.70 -5.27 17.95
N GLY A 304 33.38 -5.10 16.82
CA GLY A 304 34.63 -5.81 16.51
C GLY A 304 34.48 -7.08 15.66
N ASP A 305 33.31 -7.31 15.05
CA ASP A 305 33.13 -8.38 14.05
C ASP A 305 33.73 -8.02 12.69
N ALA A 306 33.91 -6.74 12.37
CA ALA A 306 34.38 -6.30 11.05
C ALA A 306 35.82 -5.73 10.93
N PRO A 307 36.79 -5.91 11.86
CA PRO A 307 38.09 -5.24 11.79
C PRO A 307 38.94 -5.66 10.58
N ALA A 308 38.78 -6.90 10.10
CA ALA A 308 39.44 -7.34 8.87
C ALA A 308 38.93 -6.58 7.63
N LEU A 309 37.62 -6.33 7.56
CA LEU A 309 36.99 -5.55 6.49
C LEU A 309 37.35 -4.06 6.59
N GLU A 310 37.37 -3.49 7.79
CA GLU A 310 37.85 -2.11 7.99
C GLU A 310 39.29 -1.93 7.52
N ALA A 311 40.18 -2.83 7.90
CA ALA A 311 41.58 -2.80 7.47
C ALA A 311 41.72 -2.97 5.95
N ALA A 312 40.90 -3.84 5.34
CA ALA A 312 40.85 -4.05 3.89
C ALA A 312 40.43 -2.77 3.14
N LEU A 313 39.33 -2.14 3.57
CA LEU A 313 38.82 -0.90 2.99
C LEU A 313 39.81 0.25 3.16
N ALA A 314 40.38 0.42 4.35
CA ALA A 314 41.39 1.43 4.61
C ALA A 314 42.64 1.25 3.73
N SER A 315 43.11 0.01 3.56
CA SER A 315 44.28 -0.29 2.72
C SER A 315 44.06 -0.02 1.23
N THR A 316 42.80 0.00 0.78
CA THR A 316 42.40 0.28 -0.60
C THR A 316 41.90 1.71 -0.81
N GLY A 317 42.00 2.57 0.22
CA GLY A 317 41.64 3.99 0.16
C GLY A 317 40.14 4.26 0.21
N ILE A 318 39.33 3.27 0.62
CA ILE A 318 37.89 3.42 0.80
C ILE A 318 37.61 3.82 2.24
N LEU A 319 36.91 4.94 2.43
CA LEU A 319 36.51 5.39 3.77
C LEU A 319 35.30 4.60 4.24
N SER A 320 35.37 4.02 5.43
CA SER A 320 34.23 3.30 6.03
C SER A 320 33.73 3.99 7.31
N THR A 321 32.49 3.71 7.67
CA THR A 321 31.93 4.03 8.98
C THR A 321 31.19 2.81 9.48
N THR A 322 31.57 2.35 10.67
CA THR A 322 31.06 1.11 11.25
C THR A 322 29.97 1.42 12.25
N ILE A 323 28.86 0.71 12.14
CA ILE A 323 27.68 0.85 12.99
C ILE A 323 27.09 -0.51 13.34
N THR A 324 26.24 -0.53 14.36
CA THR A 324 25.38 -1.69 14.67
C THR A 324 24.02 -1.59 13.97
N PRO A 325 23.25 -2.70 13.80
CA PRO A 325 21.95 -2.67 13.13
C PRO A 325 20.95 -1.67 13.73
N GLY A 326 20.98 -1.47 15.06
CA GLY A 326 20.12 -0.50 15.74
C GLY A 326 20.39 0.97 15.37
N GLN A 327 21.56 1.25 14.78
CA GLN A 327 21.98 2.57 14.30
C GLN A 327 21.80 2.73 12.79
N LEU A 328 21.29 1.72 12.09
CA LEU A 328 21.04 1.80 10.65
C LEU A 328 20.17 3.04 10.36
N PRO A 329 20.51 3.84 9.34
CA PRO A 329 19.67 4.94 8.89
C PRO A 329 18.21 4.49 8.71
N ARG A 330 17.26 5.39 9.02
CA ARG A 330 15.81 5.10 8.93
C ARG A 330 15.14 5.72 7.71
N SER A 331 15.85 6.55 6.97
CA SER A 331 15.37 7.22 5.75
C SER A 331 16.36 7.01 4.61
N ALA A 332 15.87 7.11 3.38
CA ALA A 332 16.70 7.04 2.18
C ALA A 332 17.71 8.20 2.10
N ALA A 333 17.31 9.40 2.52
CA ALA A 333 18.17 10.59 2.58
C ALA A 333 19.41 10.34 3.45
N ASP A 334 19.22 9.80 4.66
CA ASP A 334 20.32 9.52 5.59
C ASP A 334 21.22 8.38 5.09
N LEU A 335 20.65 7.35 4.44
CA LEU A 335 21.42 6.25 3.88
C LEU A 335 22.23 6.69 2.65
N ALA A 336 21.75 7.67 1.89
CA ALA A 336 22.43 8.23 0.72
C ALA A 336 23.69 9.04 1.06
N ALA A 337 24.03 9.19 2.35
CA ALA A 337 25.37 9.58 2.79
C ALA A 337 26.45 8.55 2.39
N TYR A 338 26.06 7.31 2.08
CA TYR A 338 26.94 6.20 1.75
C TYR A 338 26.73 5.70 0.33
N GLN A 339 27.82 5.31 -0.35
CA GLN A 339 27.79 4.82 -1.72
C GLN A 339 27.64 3.28 -1.77
N SER A 340 27.97 2.58 -0.70
CA SER A 340 27.69 1.16 -0.54
C SER A 340 27.47 0.80 0.93
N VAL A 341 26.66 -0.22 1.17
CA VAL A 341 26.42 -0.81 2.50
C VAL A 341 26.99 -2.22 2.52
N VAL A 342 27.76 -2.55 3.54
CA VAL A 342 28.35 -3.88 3.74
C VAL A 342 27.74 -4.47 5.01
N LEU A 343 26.96 -5.54 4.86
CA LEU A 343 26.39 -6.30 5.97
C LEU A 343 27.33 -7.44 6.35
N VAL A 344 27.80 -7.48 7.60
CA VAL A 344 28.74 -8.49 8.09
C VAL A 344 28.04 -9.47 9.01
N ASN A 345 27.65 -10.64 8.49
CA ASN A 345 27.00 -11.72 9.25
C ASN A 345 25.78 -11.26 10.08
N ILE A 346 24.92 -10.41 9.50
CA ILE A 346 23.77 -9.81 10.21
C ILE A 346 22.52 -10.69 10.04
N PRO A 347 21.83 -11.13 11.11
CA PRO A 347 20.53 -11.79 10.98
C PRO A 347 19.44 -10.80 10.57
N ALA A 348 18.47 -11.25 9.77
CA ALA A 348 17.39 -10.41 9.24
C ALA A 348 16.55 -9.75 10.35
N ALA A 349 16.40 -10.44 11.49
CA ALA A 349 15.69 -9.91 12.65
C ALA A 349 16.33 -8.63 13.23
N SER A 350 17.66 -8.51 13.19
CA SER A 350 18.38 -7.31 13.68
C SER A 350 18.14 -6.09 12.80
N LEU A 351 17.95 -6.27 11.49
CA LEU A 351 17.66 -5.18 10.55
C LEU A 351 16.18 -4.74 10.61
N GLY A 352 15.28 -5.68 10.92
CA GLY A 352 13.84 -5.48 10.89
C GLY A 352 13.30 -5.28 9.46
N ALA A 353 11.97 -5.33 9.32
CA ALA A 353 11.31 -5.19 8.02
C ALA A 353 11.60 -3.83 7.35
N GLY A 354 11.58 -2.74 8.13
CA GLY A 354 11.86 -1.39 7.62
C GLY A 354 13.30 -1.20 7.15
N GLY A 355 14.29 -1.72 7.86
CA GLY A 355 15.69 -1.65 7.46
C GLY A 355 15.97 -2.44 6.18
N MET A 356 15.40 -3.64 6.06
CA MET A 356 15.51 -4.44 4.84
C MET A 356 14.82 -3.78 3.64
N ALA A 357 13.65 -3.18 3.83
CA ALA A 357 12.95 -2.43 2.78
C ALA A 357 13.75 -1.19 2.35
N LEU A 358 14.33 -0.45 3.30
CA LEU A 358 15.20 0.69 3.00
C LEU A 358 16.43 0.28 2.16
N LEU A 359 17.13 -0.79 2.56
CA LEU A 359 18.27 -1.31 1.81
C LEU A 359 17.86 -1.74 0.40
N GLN A 360 16.70 -2.38 0.26
CA GLN A 360 16.15 -2.78 -1.03
C GLN A 360 15.85 -1.58 -1.93
N THR A 361 15.11 -0.59 -1.44
CA THR A 361 14.75 0.61 -2.19
C THR A 361 16.00 1.43 -2.55
N ALA A 362 16.92 1.65 -1.61
CA ALA A 362 18.15 2.39 -1.88
C ALA A 362 19.04 1.71 -2.92
N THR A 363 19.16 0.38 -2.86
CA THR A 363 19.90 -0.38 -3.86
C THR A 363 19.23 -0.28 -5.23
N ARG A 364 17.92 -0.55 -5.30
CA ARG A 364 17.17 -0.61 -6.55
C ARG A 364 17.02 0.74 -7.24
N ASP A 365 16.67 1.76 -6.49
CA ASP A 365 16.13 3.02 -7.02
C ASP A 365 17.11 4.20 -6.92
N LEU A 366 18.15 4.09 -6.08
CA LEU A 366 19.20 5.11 -5.92
C LEU A 366 20.59 4.65 -6.38
N GLY A 367 20.75 3.36 -6.67
CA GLY A 367 22.02 2.79 -7.09
C GLY A 367 23.03 2.58 -5.97
N THR A 368 22.61 2.61 -4.70
CA THR A 368 23.48 2.30 -3.57
C THR A 368 24.01 0.88 -3.70
N GLY A 369 25.32 0.68 -3.56
CA GLY A 369 25.91 -0.66 -3.55
C GLY A 369 25.50 -1.47 -2.33
N LEU A 370 25.43 -2.78 -2.47
CA LEU A 370 25.18 -3.68 -1.33
C LEU A 370 26.14 -4.86 -1.38
N VAL A 371 26.87 -5.08 -0.30
CA VAL A 371 27.67 -6.29 -0.09
C VAL A 371 27.12 -7.03 1.12
N VAL A 372 26.89 -8.32 0.98
CA VAL A 372 26.51 -9.19 2.08
C VAL A 372 27.58 -10.25 2.28
N ILE A 373 28.17 -10.22 3.48
CA ILE A 373 29.15 -11.18 3.96
C ILE A 373 28.43 -12.18 4.86
N GLY A 374 28.65 -13.47 4.60
CA GLY A 374 28.05 -14.56 5.33
C GLY A 374 28.68 -14.80 6.71
N GLY A 375 28.39 -15.98 7.25
CA GLY A 375 28.79 -16.41 8.58
C GLY A 375 27.71 -17.29 9.20
N SER A 376 27.75 -17.49 10.51
CA SER A 376 26.79 -18.33 11.24
C SER A 376 25.37 -17.79 11.28
N ASP A 377 25.18 -16.50 11.02
CA ASP A 377 23.94 -15.74 11.25
C ASP A 377 23.50 -14.95 10.00
N GLY A 378 24.16 -15.14 8.85
CA GLY A 378 23.77 -14.56 7.56
C GLY A 378 22.95 -15.53 6.70
N TYR A 379 22.35 -15.06 5.61
CA TYR A 379 21.63 -15.89 4.61
C TYR A 379 20.55 -16.81 5.23
N GLY A 380 20.63 -18.13 5.00
CA GLY A 380 19.70 -19.14 5.50
C GLY A 380 19.57 -19.14 7.02
N PRO A 381 20.66 -19.34 7.77
CA PRO A 381 20.67 -19.26 9.24
C PRO A 381 20.17 -17.91 9.75
N GLY A 382 20.50 -16.83 9.04
CA GLY A 382 20.05 -15.46 9.34
C GLY A 382 18.59 -15.17 9.06
N GLY A 383 17.82 -16.10 8.50
CA GLY A 383 16.39 -15.93 8.23
C GLY A 383 16.07 -15.03 7.04
N TYR A 384 16.91 -15.01 6.00
CA TYR A 384 16.73 -14.12 4.85
C TYR A 384 15.61 -14.56 3.90
N ALA A 385 15.24 -15.84 3.92
CA ALA A 385 14.23 -16.41 3.02
C ALA A 385 12.88 -15.65 3.12
N GLY A 386 12.33 -15.28 1.97
CA GLY A 386 11.08 -14.52 1.82
C GLY A 386 11.16 -13.05 2.21
N THR A 387 12.35 -12.51 2.51
CA THR A 387 12.52 -11.10 2.94
C THR A 387 12.84 -10.17 1.77
N ALA A 388 12.68 -8.86 1.98
CA ALA A 388 13.15 -7.83 1.07
C ALA A 388 14.67 -7.92 0.80
N LEU A 389 15.45 -8.42 1.77
CA LEU A 389 16.89 -8.63 1.63
C LEU A 389 17.21 -9.82 0.74
N GLU A 390 16.48 -10.94 0.78
CA GLU A 390 16.70 -12.01 -0.20
C GLU A 390 16.39 -11.53 -1.63
N ALA A 391 15.36 -10.71 -1.81
CA ALA A 391 14.99 -10.19 -3.12
C ALA A 391 16.10 -9.36 -3.78
N THR A 392 16.98 -8.72 -2.99
CA THR A 392 18.10 -7.92 -3.49
C THR A 392 19.35 -8.76 -3.79
N LEU A 393 19.48 -9.95 -3.21
CA LEU A 393 20.70 -10.75 -3.32
C LEU A 393 20.81 -11.48 -4.68
N PRO A 394 22.04 -11.66 -5.22
CA PRO A 394 22.30 -12.46 -6.41
C PRO A 394 22.07 -13.97 -6.18
N VAL A 395 21.77 -14.37 -4.95
CA VAL A 395 21.49 -15.75 -4.55
C VAL A 395 20.11 -15.85 -3.91
N GLN A 396 19.52 -17.04 -4.00
CA GLN A 396 18.30 -17.46 -3.33
C GLN A 396 18.66 -18.30 -2.10
N ILE A 397 17.85 -18.15 -1.05
CA ILE A 397 17.98 -18.89 0.21
C ILE A 397 17.27 -20.24 0.05
N GLU A 398 17.76 -21.00 -0.92
CA GLU A 398 17.32 -22.34 -1.25
C GLU A 398 18.53 -23.27 -1.22
N LEU A 399 18.35 -24.46 -0.62
CA LEU A 399 19.42 -25.45 -0.56
C LEU A 399 19.66 -26.07 -1.95
N PRO A 400 20.92 -26.21 -2.38
CA PRO A 400 21.28 -26.92 -3.59
C PRO A 400 20.73 -28.35 -3.60
N GLN A 401 20.19 -28.80 -4.73
CA GLN A 401 19.53 -30.11 -4.86
C GLN A 401 20.45 -31.31 -4.56
N ASN A 402 21.77 -31.13 -4.66
CA ASN A 402 22.77 -32.20 -4.53
C ASN A 402 23.43 -32.28 -3.14
N MET A 403 22.97 -31.51 -2.16
CA MET A 403 23.62 -31.41 -0.85
C MET A 403 23.32 -32.62 0.06
N GLN A 404 24.37 -33.27 0.59
CA GLN A 404 24.22 -34.37 1.56
C GLN A 404 23.96 -33.82 2.97
N LYS A 405 22.81 -34.16 3.57
CA LYS A 405 22.42 -33.65 4.89
C LYS A 405 23.26 -34.28 6.04
N PRO A 406 23.90 -33.49 6.92
CA PRO A 406 24.50 -33.97 8.16
C PRO A 406 23.42 -34.44 9.15
N PRO A 407 23.74 -35.37 10.08
CA PRO A 407 22.80 -35.84 11.09
C PRO A 407 22.47 -34.73 12.09
N VAL A 408 21.22 -34.72 12.56
CA VAL A 408 20.70 -33.67 13.45
C VAL A 408 20.25 -34.21 14.80
N ALA A 409 20.23 -33.37 15.84
CA ALA A 409 19.77 -33.70 17.18
C ALA A 409 18.72 -32.70 17.69
N VAL A 410 17.53 -33.17 18.04
CA VAL A 410 16.41 -32.34 18.47
C VAL A 410 15.97 -32.71 19.88
N MET A 411 15.84 -31.72 20.77
CA MET A 411 15.16 -31.86 22.06
C MET A 411 13.79 -31.17 21.97
N LEU A 412 12.73 -31.89 22.32
CA LEU A 412 11.40 -31.32 22.49
C LEU A 412 11.17 -31.06 23.98
N VAL A 413 10.95 -29.81 24.35
CA VAL A 413 10.56 -29.41 25.70
C VAL A 413 9.07 -29.08 25.67
N LEU A 414 8.27 -29.90 26.35
CA LEU A 414 6.81 -29.86 26.23
C LEU A 414 6.14 -29.56 27.56
N GLU A 415 5.20 -28.62 27.55
CA GLU A 415 4.26 -28.27 28.63
C GLU A 415 2.83 -28.76 28.29
N THR A 416 1.95 -28.86 29.29
CA THR A 416 0.51 -29.07 29.08
C THR A 416 -0.14 -27.82 28.46
N THR A 417 -1.20 -28.01 27.69
CA THR A 417 -2.09 -26.95 27.18
C THR A 417 -3.31 -26.75 28.09
N GLU A 418 -3.29 -27.34 29.28
CA GLU A 418 -4.40 -27.41 30.24
C GLU A 418 -5.68 -28.06 29.68
N SER A 419 -5.56 -28.75 28.54
CA SER A 419 -6.66 -29.40 27.82
C SER A 419 -6.26 -30.78 27.39
N THR A 420 -7.09 -31.78 27.70
CA THR A 420 -6.85 -33.17 27.27
C THR A 420 -6.77 -33.31 25.75
N GLU A 421 -7.59 -32.57 25.00
CA GLU A 421 -7.54 -32.55 23.53
C GLU A 421 -6.26 -31.87 23.05
N GLY A 422 -5.89 -30.73 23.65
CA GLY A 422 -4.66 -30.00 23.31
C GLY A 422 -3.40 -30.84 23.55
N ASP A 423 -3.29 -31.50 24.71
CA ASP A 423 -2.17 -32.38 25.07
C ASP A 423 -2.04 -33.60 24.15
N GLN A 424 -3.18 -34.11 23.66
CA GLN A 424 -3.18 -35.16 22.65
C GLN A 424 -2.64 -34.65 21.31
N VAL A 425 -3.01 -33.43 20.91
CA VAL A 425 -2.47 -32.78 19.70
C VAL A 425 -0.97 -32.53 19.82
N LEU A 426 -0.48 -32.11 20.99
CA LEU A 426 0.96 -31.90 21.24
C LEU A 426 1.78 -33.19 21.10
N ARG A 427 1.30 -34.29 21.69
CA ARG A 427 1.94 -35.62 21.50
C ARG A 427 1.96 -36.00 20.02
N GLY A 428 0.87 -35.74 19.29
CA GLY A 428 0.83 -35.91 17.84
C GLY A 428 1.81 -35.01 17.07
N ALA A 429 2.05 -33.78 17.54
CA ALA A 429 3.05 -32.88 16.96
C ALA A 429 4.47 -33.42 17.15
N ALA A 430 4.79 -33.93 18.34
CA ALA A 430 6.07 -34.60 18.61
C ALA A 430 6.28 -35.83 17.72
N ASP A 431 5.23 -36.63 17.49
CA ASP A 431 5.26 -37.77 16.55
C ASP A 431 5.51 -37.33 15.11
N ALA A 432 4.95 -36.20 14.68
CA ALA A 432 5.15 -35.64 13.35
C ALA A 432 6.61 -35.19 13.13
N VAL A 433 7.26 -34.61 14.16
CA VAL A 433 8.70 -34.32 14.13
C VAL A 433 9.51 -35.59 13.95
N ILE A 434 9.18 -36.64 14.70
CA ILE A 434 9.84 -37.96 14.61
C ILE A 434 9.68 -38.56 13.20
N ASP A 435 8.55 -38.35 12.53
CA ASP A 435 8.33 -38.86 11.18
C ASP A 435 9.23 -38.21 10.13
N GLN A 436 9.54 -36.92 10.26
CA GLN A 436 10.41 -36.19 9.34
C GLN A 436 11.89 -36.57 9.47
N LEU A 437 12.30 -37.00 10.66
CA LEU A 437 13.70 -37.32 10.95
C LEU A 437 14.13 -38.66 10.34
N THR A 438 15.40 -38.77 9.97
CA THR A 438 16.00 -39.98 9.42
C THR A 438 16.55 -40.88 10.52
N PRO A 439 16.86 -42.16 10.24
CA PRO A 439 17.52 -43.05 11.20
C PRO A 439 18.92 -42.61 11.66
N ARG A 440 19.50 -41.56 11.03
CA ARG A 440 20.79 -40.97 11.42
C ARG A 440 20.65 -39.88 12.48
N ASP A 441 19.43 -39.43 12.74
CA ASP A 441 19.13 -38.29 13.61
C ASP A 441 18.85 -38.72 15.05
N PHE A 442 18.87 -37.77 15.98
CA PHE A 442 18.71 -37.98 17.41
C PHE A 442 17.52 -37.18 17.94
N VAL A 443 16.72 -37.78 18.82
CA VAL A 443 15.56 -37.11 19.46
C VAL A 443 15.55 -37.37 20.95
N GLY A 444 15.25 -36.33 21.73
CA GLY A 444 14.93 -36.42 23.16
C GLY A 444 13.70 -35.57 23.50
N VAL A 445 13.01 -35.91 24.59
CA VAL A 445 11.75 -35.27 24.99
C VAL A 445 11.71 -35.10 26.50
N THR A 446 11.37 -33.90 26.95
CA THR A 446 10.98 -33.61 28.33
C THR A 446 9.49 -33.24 28.39
N ASN A 447 8.90 -33.27 29.58
CA ASN A 447 7.44 -33.17 29.79
C ASN A 447 7.00 -32.07 30.76
N GLY A 448 7.87 -31.08 31.07
CA GLY A 448 7.48 -29.95 31.91
C GLY A 448 7.28 -30.32 33.39
N THR A 449 7.79 -31.48 33.84
CA THR A 449 7.76 -31.88 35.26
C THR A 449 9.16 -31.83 35.86
N GLY A 450 9.71 -30.62 36.00
CA GLY A 450 11.00 -30.37 36.67
C GLY A 450 12.21 -30.96 35.94
N GLY A 451 12.26 -30.90 34.61
CA GLY A 451 13.37 -31.43 33.81
C GLY A 451 13.38 -32.96 33.65
N ASN A 452 12.26 -33.62 33.89
CA ASN A 452 12.15 -35.07 33.69
C ASN A 452 12.29 -35.45 32.21
N LEU A 453 13.28 -36.29 31.89
CA LEU A 453 13.44 -36.85 30.54
C LEU A 453 12.52 -38.05 30.37
N VAL A 454 11.45 -37.85 29.62
CA VAL A 454 10.60 -38.96 29.14
C VAL A 454 11.37 -39.80 28.11
N VAL A 455 12.11 -39.13 27.24
CA VAL A 455 12.98 -39.74 26.24
C VAL A 455 14.38 -39.14 26.37
N PRO A 456 15.39 -39.93 26.76
CA PRO A 456 16.79 -39.53 26.63
C PRO A 456 17.17 -39.31 25.16
N LEU A 457 18.07 -38.36 24.89
CA LEU A 457 18.52 -38.07 23.53
C LEU A 457 19.18 -39.32 22.93
N THR A 458 18.49 -39.96 22.00
CA THR A 458 18.90 -41.25 21.42
C THR A 458 18.72 -41.23 19.91
N GLN A 459 19.54 -42.03 19.23
CA GLN A 459 19.47 -42.14 17.78
C GLN A 459 18.16 -42.81 17.37
N LEU A 460 17.52 -42.30 16.32
CA LEU A 460 16.18 -42.66 15.90
C LEU A 460 16.13 -43.98 15.10
N THR A 461 16.61 -45.07 15.69
CA THR A 461 16.64 -46.41 15.07
C THR A 461 15.31 -47.16 15.20
N ASP A 462 14.53 -46.91 16.26
CA ASP A 462 13.21 -47.50 16.49
C ASP A 462 12.17 -46.40 16.77
N LYS A 463 11.60 -45.85 15.69
CA LYS A 463 10.56 -44.81 15.77
C LYS A 463 9.31 -45.30 16.51
N ALA A 464 8.92 -46.56 16.36
CA ALA A 464 7.67 -47.07 16.92
C ALA A 464 7.72 -47.11 18.45
N LYS A 465 8.82 -47.59 19.03
CA LYS A 465 9.03 -47.57 20.48
C LYS A 465 9.02 -46.15 21.03
N MET A 466 9.64 -45.22 20.32
CA MET A 466 9.73 -43.81 20.72
C MET A 466 8.35 -43.15 20.82
N LYS A 467 7.54 -43.29 19.77
CA LYS A 467 6.18 -42.75 19.73
C LYS A 467 5.29 -43.35 20.82
N ALA A 468 5.43 -44.65 21.10
CA ALA A 468 4.70 -45.29 22.20
C ALA A 468 5.04 -44.68 23.57
N THR A 469 6.32 -44.36 23.82
CA THR A 469 6.76 -43.68 25.05
C THR A 469 6.15 -42.27 25.15
N ILE A 470 6.21 -41.48 24.07
CA ILE A 470 5.63 -40.12 24.01
C ILE A 470 4.10 -40.16 24.20
N ALA A 471 3.41 -41.10 23.56
CA ALA A 471 1.96 -41.27 23.70
C ALA A 471 1.53 -41.55 25.14
N SER A 472 2.37 -42.25 25.93
CA SER A 472 2.09 -42.62 27.32
C SER A 472 2.48 -41.56 28.36
N MET A 473 3.12 -40.46 27.95
CA MET A 473 3.65 -39.46 28.89
C MET A 473 2.57 -38.52 29.40
N SER A 474 2.69 -38.10 30.66
CA SER A 474 1.91 -37.00 31.24
C SER A 474 2.68 -35.70 31.11
N LEU A 475 2.03 -34.67 30.57
CA LEU A 475 2.57 -33.30 30.52
C LEU A 475 2.30 -32.58 31.83
N GLY A 476 3.27 -31.77 32.27
CA GLY A 476 3.18 -30.92 33.45
C GLY A 476 3.05 -29.45 33.07
N ASP A 477 2.71 -28.66 34.08
CA ASP A 477 2.69 -27.20 34.07
C ASP A 477 3.82 -26.70 35.00
N PRO A 478 5.01 -26.36 34.46
CA PRO A 478 6.18 -26.04 35.25
C PRO A 478 6.15 -24.59 35.75
N MET A 479 6.44 -24.39 37.04
CA MET A 479 6.69 -23.04 37.59
C MET A 479 7.91 -22.32 36.97
N SER A 480 8.77 -23.03 36.23
CA SER A 480 9.92 -22.50 35.47
C SER A 480 10.39 -23.49 34.40
N TYR A 481 10.75 -23.02 33.20
CA TYR A 481 11.35 -23.82 32.13
C TYR A 481 12.84 -24.16 32.35
N ALA A 482 13.49 -23.54 33.34
CA ALA A 482 14.93 -23.66 33.53
C ALA A 482 15.42 -25.10 33.75
N PRO A 483 14.72 -25.98 34.50
CA PRO A 483 15.13 -27.37 34.65
C PRO A 483 15.14 -28.14 33.33
N ASP A 484 14.10 -28.00 32.52
CA ASP A 484 13.96 -28.68 31.23
C ASP A 484 14.99 -28.20 30.20
N LEU A 485 15.23 -26.88 30.12
CA LEU A 485 16.25 -26.28 29.26
C LEU A 485 17.67 -26.74 29.63
N ASN A 486 18.00 -26.77 30.92
CA ASN A 486 19.30 -27.25 31.40
C ASN A 486 19.52 -28.73 31.09
N VAL A 487 18.47 -29.54 31.21
CA VAL A 487 18.51 -30.96 30.87
C VAL A 487 18.69 -31.17 29.36
N ALA A 488 17.97 -30.41 28.54
CA ALA A 488 18.14 -30.44 27.09
C ALA A 488 19.57 -30.06 26.67
N LEU A 489 20.14 -29.01 27.27
CA LEU A 489 21.53 -28.61 27.08
C LEU A 489 22.49 -29.77 27.40
N GLN A 490 22.37 -30.39 28.57
CA GLN A 490 23.22 -31.50 29.03
C GLN A 490 23.18 -32.73 28.10
N GLN A 491 22.06 -32.96 27.42
CA GLN A 491 21.96 -34.02 26.41
C GLN A 491 22.62 -33.60 25.09
N LEU A 492 22.28 -32.41 24.58
CA LEU A 492 22.71 -31.96 23.26
C LEU A 492 24.23 -31.70 23.16
N ILE A 493 24.88 -31.24 24.23
CA ILE A 493 26.34 -31.07 24.23
C ILE A 493 27.10 -32.40 24.03
N LYS A 494 26.51 -33.54 24.42
CA LYS A 494 27.11 -34.87 24.26
C LYS A 494 26.92 -35.45 22.86
N SER A 495 26.00 -34.89 22.08
CA SER A 495 25.71 -35.36 20.72
C SER A 495 26.80 -34.95 19.72
N LYS A 496 27.09 -35.85 18.78
CA LYS A 496 27.99 -35.62 17.62
C LYS A 496 27.24 -35.12 16.37
N ALA A 497 25.94 -34.86 16.48
CA ALA A 497 25.15 -34.29 15.39
C ALA A 497 25.68 -32.89 15.00
N GLY A 498 25.69 -32.59 13.70
CA GLY A 498 26.16 -31.31 13.17
C GLY A 498 25.19 -30.16 13.43
N LEU A 499 23.90 -30.47 13.60
CA LEU A 499 22.87 -29.50 14.00
C LEU A 499 22.21 -29.96 15.30
N LYS A 500 22.00 -29.01 16.21
CA LYS A 500 21.41 -29.24 17.54
C LYS A 500 20.34 -28.19 17.80
N HIS A 501 19.14 -28.62 18.15
CA HIS A 501 17.99 -27.72 18.26
C HIS A 501 17.08 -28.10 19.43
N ILE A 502 16.49 -27.09 20.08
CA ILE A 502 15.46 -27.23 21.11
C ILE A 502 14.17 -26.59 20.60
N ILE A 503 13.07 -27.35 20.61
CA ILE A 503 11.72 -26.82 20.38
C ILE A 503 11.02 -26.80 21.74
N LEU A 504 10.81 -25.60 22.28
CA LEU A 504 10.08 -25.36 23.53
C LEU A 504 8.62 -25.02 23.21
N LEU A 505 7.69 -25.79 23.77
CA LEU A 505 6.29 -25.46 23.79
C LEU A 505 5.85 -25.08 25.20
N GLY A 506 5.24 -23.91 25.32
CA GLY A 506 4.67 -23.39 26.56
C GLY A 506 3.87 -22.11 26.32
N ASP A 507 3.00 -21.77 27.27
CA ASP A 507 2.15 -20.58 27.22
C ASP A 507 2.86 -19.28 27.64
N GLY A 508 4.05 -19.41 28.24
CA GLY A 508 4.89 -18.30 28.69
C GLY A 508 4.50 -17.70 30.04
N ASP A 509 3.66 -18.36 30.84
CA ASP A 509 3.27 -17.86 32.15
C ASP A 509 4.31 -18.17 33.26
N ALA A 510 5.20 -19.12 33.01
CA ALA A 510 6.30 -19.50 33.89
C ALA A 510 7.40 -18.42 33.93
N ILE A 511 7.26 -17.43 34.81
CA ILE A 511 8.20 -16.30 34.93
C ILE A 511 9.48 -16.71 35.68
N ASP A 512 10.62 -16.65 35.00
CA ASP A 512 11.98 -16.82 35.56
C ASP A 512 13.01 -16.02 34.73
N ASN A 513 14.27 -16.01 35.13
CA ASN A 513 15.37 -15.38 34.40
C ASN A 513 16.02 -16.37 33.40
N TYR A 514 15.41 -16.53 32.22
CA TYR A 514 15.91 -17.47 31.20
C TYR A 514 17.08 -16.94 30.36
N GLY A 515 17.28 -15.62 30.29
CA GLY A 515 18.28 -14.99 29.42
C GLY A 515 19.68 -15.61 29.50
N PRO A 516 20.28 -15.74 30.70
CA PRO A 516 21.59 -16.36 30.86
C PRO A 516 21.64 -17.84 30.43
N ILE A 517 20.57 -18.61 30.68
CA ILE A 517 20.53 -20.04 30.38
C ILE A 517 20.44 -20.25 28.87
N VAL A 518 19.54 -19.52 28.21
CA VAL A 518 19.30 -19.68 26.77
C VAL A 518 20.48 -19.14 25.96
N THR A 519 21.09 -18.03 26.39
CA THR A 519 22.34 -17.53 25.78
C THR A 519 23.47 -18.57 25.91
N ALA A 520 23.61 -19.20 27.08
CA ALA A 520 24.60 -20.26 27.26
C ALA A 520 24.32 -21.53 26.43
N ILE A 521 23.04 -21.81 26.13
CA ILE A 521 22.66 -22.87 25.17
C ILE A 521 23.15 -22.49 23.77
N HIS A 522 22.88 -21.25 23.36
CA HIS A 522 23.31 -20.71 22.07
C HIS A 522 24.84 -20.70 21.90
N ASP A 523 25.59 -20.30 22.92
CA ASP A 523 27.07 -20.31 22.93
C ASP A 523 27.69 -21.69 22.67
N LYS A 524 26.91 -22.77 22.82
CA LYS A 524 27.30 -24.15 22.51
C LYS A 524 26.85 -24.62 21.13
N GLY A 525 26.37 -23.69 20.28
CA GLY A 525 25.88 -23.97 18.93
C GLY A 525 24.54 -24.71 18.91
N ILE A 526 23.67 -24.44 19.89
CA ILE A 526 22.35 -25.06 20.01
C ILE A 526 21.30 -23.96 19.91
N THR A 527 20.38 -24.04 18.94
CA THR A 527 19.32 -23.04 18.80
C THR A 527 18.07 -23.42 19.60
N VAL A 528 17.28 -22.44 20.04
CA VAL A 528 16.03 -22.64 20.79
C VAL A 528 14.89 -21.89 20.12
N SER A 529 13.88 -22.62 19.66
CA SER A 529 12.63 -22.05 19.13
C SER A 529 11.48 -22.27 20.10
N THR A 530 10.52 -21.37 20.08
CA THR A 530 9.35 -21.41 20.97
C THR A 530 8.05 -21.54 20.20
N VAL A 531 7.10 -22.28 20.75
CA VAL A 531 5.75 -22.42 20.23
C VAL A 531 4.76 -22.17 21.36
N SER A 532 3.99 -21.09 21.24
CA SER A 532 2.91 -20.74 22.16
C SER A 532 1.57 -21.09 21.52
N ALA A 533 0.80 -21.94 22.18
CA ALA A 533 -0.49 -22.39 21.69
C ALA A 533 -1.51 -22.58 22.81
N GLY A 534 -2.72 -22.06 22.61
CA GLY A 534 -3.80 -22.11 23.60
C GLY A 534 -4.23 -20.69 23.98
N SER A 535 -5.53 -20.45 23.99
CA SER A 535 -6.10 -19.11 24.25
C SER A 535 -6.48 -19.00 25.74
N PHE A 536 -6.14 -17.84 26.34
CA PHE A 536 -6.26 -17.39 27.76
C PHE A 536 -4.96 -17.49 28.57
N GLY A 537 -4.38 -16.35 28.94
CA GLY A 537 -3.24 -16.26 29.89
C GLY A 537 -1.84 -16.23 29.28
N THR A 538 -1.67 -16.54 27.99
CA THR A 538 -0.34 -16.58 27.35
C THR A 538 0.42 -15.27 27.46
N ASN A 539 1.70 -15.31 27.83
CA ASN A 539 2.64 -14.20 27.69
C ASN A 539 3.57 -14.45 26.48
N PRO A 540 3.10 -14.16 25.25
CA PRO A 540 3.90 -14.37 24.05
C PRO A 540 5.20 -13.56 24.07
N GLY A 541 5.27 -12.47 24.84
CA GLY A 541 6.47 -11.66 24.99
C GLY A 541 7.65 -12.44 25.60
N LEU A 542 7.39 -13.26 26.62
CA LEU A 542 8.44 -14.09 27.24
C LEU A 542 8.93 -15.18 26.26
N MET A 543 7.99 -15.85 25.58
CA MET A 543 8.33 -16.90 24.61
C MET A 543 9.08 -16.34 23.40
N GLN A 544 8.76 -15.13 22.96
CA GLN A 544 9.52 -14.39 21.95
C GLN A 544 10.94 -14.06 22.42
N GLN A 545 11.11 -13.63 23.68
CA GLN A 545 12.44 -13.35 24.25
C GLN A 545 13.30 -14.62 24.34
N ILE A 546 12.71 -15.75 24.78
CA ILE A 546 13.42 -17.04 24.83
C ILE A 546 13.90 -17.44 23.42
N ALA A 547 13.04 -17.37 22.41
CA ALA A 547 13.46 -17.66 21.04
C ALA A 547 14.55 -16.70 20.54
N ALA A 548 14.45 -15.40 20.88
CA ALA A 548 15.44 -14.40 20.52
C ALA A 548 16.82 -14.69 21.13
N TRP A 549 16.89 -14.98 22.44
CA TRP A 549 18.14 -15.38 23.12
C TRP A 549 18.70 -16.70 22.58
N GLY A 550 17.83 -17.58 22.09
CA GLY A 550 18.19 -18.88 21.54
C GLY A 550 18.50 -18.87 20.05
N HIS A 551 18.48 -17.71 19.39
CA HIS A 551 18.63 -17.57 17.94
C HIS A 551 17.70 -18.53 17.16
N GLY A 552 16.49 -18.73 17.66
CA GLY A 552 15.44 -19.52 17.02
C GLY A 552 14.25 -18.66 16.61
N ARG A 553 13.13 -19.32 16.30
CA ARG A 553 11.90 -18.69 15.87
C ARG A 553 10.83 -18.83 16.94
N SER A 554 10.04 -17.79 17.13
CA SER A 554 8.85 -17.84 17.98
C SER A 554 7.61 -17.99 17.12
N TYR A 555 6.75 -18.93 17.49
CA TYR A 555 5.48 -19.17 16.85
C TYR A 555 4.37 -18.94 17.86
N GLN A 556 3.36 -18.20 17.43
CA GLN A 556 2.15 -18.02 18.20
C GLN A 556 0.96 -18.52 17.39
N SER A 557 0.16 -19.40 17.98
CA SER A 557 -1.15 -19.76 17.44
C SER A 557 -2.22 -19.68 18.52
N THR A 558 -3.40 -19.20 18.13
CA THR A 558 -4.60 -19.23 18.97
C THR A 558 -5.22 -20.62 19.04
N SER A 559 -4.74 -21.59 18.25
CA SER A 559 -5.25 -22.97 18.19
C SER A 559 -4.14 -24.00 18.43
N ALA A 560 -4.35 -24.89 19.40
CA ALA A 560 -3.50 -26.07 19.58
C ALA A 560 -3.44 -26.96 18.32
N ARG A 561 -4.46 -26.91 17.45
CA ARG A 561 -4.52 -27.69 16.20
C ARG A 561 -3.48 -27.29 15.16
N ASP A 562 -2.93 -26.08 15.25
CA ASP A 562 -1.88 -25.61 14.32
C ASP A 562 -0.48 -26.07 14.76
N VAL A 563 -0.31 -26.47 16.03
CA VAL A 563 0.98 -26.87 16.62
C VAL A 563 1.69 -27.95 15.81
N PRO A 564 1.04 -29.03 15.32
CA PRO A 564 1.72 -30.02 14.49
C PRO A 564 2.35 -29.43 13.22
N GLN A 565 1.65 -28.52 12.53
CA GLN A 565 2.20 -27.87 11.33
C GLN A 565 3.32 -26.90 11.68
N ILE A 566 3.23 -26.22 12.82
CA ILE A 566 4.28 -25.33 13.33
C ILE A 566 5.53 -26.14 13.69
N PHE A 567 5.39 -27.24 14.42
CA PHE A 567 6.50 -28.13 14.77
C PHE A 567 7.16 -28.72 13.53
N LEU A 568 6.37 -29.12 12.53
CA LEU A 568 6.89 -29.57 11.22
C LEU A 568 7.64 -28.47 10.48
N LYS A 569 7.08 -27.25 10.45
CA LYS A 569 7.71 -26.08 9.84
C LYS A 569 9.04 -25.75 10.54
N GLU A 570 9.02 -25.67 11.87
CA GLU A 570 10.20 -25.43 12.70
C GLU A 570 11.28 -26.47 12.44
N THR A 571 10.91 -27.75 12.55
CA THR A 571 11.79 -28.89 12.29
C THR A 571 12.39 -28.79 10.89
N ASN A 572 11.58 -28.50 9.87
CA ASN A 572 12.10 -28.35 8.51
C ASN A 572 13.01 -27.14 8.33
N GLU A 573 12.80 -26.04 9.05
CA GLU A 573 13.64 -24.84 8.93
C GLU A 573 14.94 -24.94 9.76
N ALA A 574 14.88 -25.44 11.00
CA ALA A 574 16.04 -25.61 11.88
C ALA A 574 16.98 -26.74 11.42
N LEU A 575 16.48 -27.71 10.68
CA LEU A 575 17.25 -28.89 10.24
C LEU A 575 17.76 -28.79 8.80
N LYS A 576 17.60 -27.65 8.14
CA LYS A 576 18.27 -27.38 6.87
C LYS A 576 19.76 -27.18 7.15
N PRO A 577 20.66 -27.97 6.53
CA PRO A 577 22.09 -27.77 6.68
C PRO A 577 22.53 -26.61 5.82
N TRP A 578 22.21 -25.40 6.26
CA TRP A 578 22.63 -24.22 5.56
C TRP A 578 24.14 -24.05 5.55
N ILE A 579 24.88 -24.72 6.43
CA ILE A 579 26.33 -24.57 6.56
C ILE A 579 27.01 -25.81 5.99
N VAL A 580 27.94 -25.57 5.06
CA VAL A 580 28.88 -26.58 4.55
C VAL A 580 30.21 -26.35 5.24
N GLU A 581 30.79 -27.37 5.86
CA GLU A 581 32.13 -27.31 6.46
C GLU A 581 33.02 -28.42 5.90
N GLY A 582 34.32 -28.13 5.80
CA GLY A 582 35.31 -29.03 5.21
C GLY A 582 36.34 -28.26 4.39
N THR A 583 37.29 -28.94 3.77
CA THR A 583 38.27 -28.27 2.90
C THR A 583 37.62 -27.93 1.56
N ILE A 584 37.33 -26.64 1.35
CA ILE A 584 36.64 -26.13 0.17
C ILE A 584 37.66 -25.35 -0.65
N ALA A 585 38.05 -25.86 -1.81
CA ALA A 585 38.95 -25.17 -2.73
C ALA A 585 38.13 -24.31 -3.71
N PRO A 586 38.12 -22.97 -3.59
CA PRO A 586 37.39 -22.10 -4.50
C PRO A 586 37.97 -22.18 -5.91
N HIS A 587 37.12 -22.13 -6.92
CA HIS A 587 37.55 -21.99 -8.30
C HIS A 587 36.76 -20.90 -9.03
N LEU A 588 37.38 -20.35 -10.08
CA LEU A 588 36.82 -19.27 -10.88
C LEU A 588 35.75 -19.81 -11.83
N ALA A 589 34.54 -19.24 -11.76
CA ALA A 589 33.41 -19.61 -12.59
C ALA A 589 33.06 -18.57 -13.67
N SER A 590 33.39 -17.29 -13.44
CA SER A 590 33.18 -16.19 -14.39
C SER A 590 34.45 -15.39 -14.66
N LEU A 591 34.60 -14.87 -15.89
CA LEU A 591 35.70 -14.01 -16.32
C LEU A 591 35.41 -12.51 -16.09
N LEU A 592 34.30 -12.18 -15.44
CA LEU A 592 33.91 -10.81 -15.14
C LEU A 592 35.03 -10.10 -14.34
N GLU A 593 35.45 -8.91 -14.78
CA GLU A 593 36.55 -8.14 -14.19
C GLU A 593 36.17 -7.47 -12.84
N ALA A 594 35.50 -8.20 -11.94
CA ALA A 594 35.15 -7.71 -10.61
C ALA A 594 36.34 -7.65 -9.64
N LEU A 595 37.36 -8.49 -9.86
CA LEU A 595 38.52 -8.64 -8.97
C LEU A 595 39.84 -8.38 -9.71
N PRO A 596 40.05 -7.17 -10.26
CA PRO A 596 41.20 -6.88 -11.11
C PRO A 596 42.50 -7.05 -10.33
N GLY A 597 43.32 -8.03 -10.73
CA GLY A 597 44.66 -8.26 -10.18
C GLY A 597 44.72 -9.01 -8.83
N VAL A 598 43.62 -9.62 -8.40
CA VAL A 598 43.64 -10.59 -7.29
C VAL A 598 44.12 -11.96 -7.84
N PRO A 599 45.20 -12.58 -7.31
CA PRO A 599 45.72 -13.83 -7.84
C PRO A 599 44.89 -15.03 -7.37
N LEU A 600 43.70 -15.22 -7.95
CA LEU A 600 42.73 -16.24 -7.52
C LEU A 600 43.25 -17.69 -7.62
N ASN A 601 44.26 -17.94 -8.46
CA ASN A 601 44.95 -19.22 -8.53
C ASN A 601 45.77 -19.57 -7.27
N ALA A 602 46.11 -18.57 -6.45
CA ALA A 602 46.83 -18.72 -5.20
C ALA A 602 45.92 -18.52 -3.97
N MET A 603 44.60 -18.49 -4.16
CA MET A 603 43.63 -18.34 -3.08
C MET A 603 43.66 -19.59 -2.18
N PRO A 604 43.77 -19.45 -0.84
CA PRO A 604 43.69 -20.58 0.08
C PRO A 604 42.32 -21.26 0.07
N ALA A 605 42.29 -22.52 0.49
CA ALA A 605 41.03 -23.22 0.75
C ALA A 605 40.28 -22.58 1.93
N LEU A 606 38.96 -22.57 1.84
CA LEU A 606 38.05 -22.19 2.92
C LEU A 606 37.72 -23.43 3.76
N THR A 607 37.29 -23.23 5.01
CA THR A 607 36.85 -24.32 5.89
C THR A 607 35.33 -24.40 6.05
N GLY A 608 34.57 -23.47 5.45
CA GLY A 608 33.12 -23.50 5.40
C GLY A 608 32.48 -22.36 4.58
N TYR A 609 31.19 -22.47 4.30
CA TYR A 609 30.34 -21.42 3.70
C TYR A 609 28.85 -21.71 3.97
N VAL A 610 27.99 -20.71 3.71
CA VAL A 610 26.54 -20.85 3.74
C VAL A 610 26.01 -21.25 2.37
N ALA A 611 25.38 -22.42 2.29
CA ALA A 611 24.76 -22.97 1.10
C ALA A 611 23.60 -22.06 0.62
N THR A 612 23.70 -21.65 -0.64
CA THR A 612 22.69 -20.84 -1.34
C THR A 612 22.62 -21.28 -2.80
N THR A 613 21.60 -20.84 -3.53
CA THR A 613 21.42 -21.16 -4.96
C THR A 613 21.54 -19.87 -5.78
N PRO A 614 22.33 -19.79 -6.86
CA PRO A 614 22.45 -18.56 -7.62
C PRO A 614 21.15 -18.21 -8.37
N ARG A 615 20.83 -16.93 -8.49
CA ARG A 615 19.73 -16.48 -9.35
C ARG A 615 20.12 -16.63 -10.82
N ALA A 616 19.11 -16.79 -11.68
CA ALA A 616 19.32 -16.97 -13.12
C ALA A 616 20.06 -15.79 -13.80
N ALA A 617 19.90 -14.57 -13.29
CA ALA A 617 20.56 -13.37 -13.80
C ALA A 617 21.86 -13.02 -13.04
N ALA A 618 22.31 -13.88 -12.12
CA ALA A 618 23.52 -13.63 -11.34
C ALA A 618 24.76 -14.20 -12.02
N ASP A 619 25.84 -13.44 -11.96
CA ASP A 619 27.18 -13.88 -12.31
C ASP A 619 27.84 -14.48 -11.06
N VAL A 620 28.11 -15.78 -11.10
CA VAL A 620 28.87 -16.45 -10.04
C VAL A 620 30.36 -16.34 -10.37
N ILE A 621 31.11 -15.62 -9.54
CA ILE A 621 32.53 -15.36 -9.72
C ILE A 621 33.36 -16.52 -9.16
N LEU A 622 33.06 -16.93 -7.91
CA LEU A 622 33.73 -18.04 -7.24
C LEU A 622 32.73 -19.13 -6.87
N GLN A 623 33.10 -20.38 -7.11
CA GLN A 623 32.29 -21.57 -6.79
C GLN A 623 33.05 -22.57 -5.92
N SER A 624 32.29 -23.33 -5.12
CA SER A 624 32.78 -24.51 -4.42
C SER A 624 32.93 -25.69 -5.38
N PRO A 625 33.68 -26.76 -5.03
CA PRO A 625 33.74 -27.99 -5.82
C PRO A 625 32.39 -28.70 -6.04
N GLN A 626 31.35 -28.29 -5.30
CA GLN A 626 29.97 -28.78 -5.41
C GLN A 626 29.08 -27.86 -6.25
N ASP A 627 29.68 -26.89 -6.96
CA ASP A 627 29.03 -25.86 -7.78
C ASP A 627 28.24 -24.80 -6.99
N ASP A 628 28.39 -24.76 -5.66
CA ASP A 628 27.72 -23.77 -4.82
C ASP A 628 28.40 -22.39 -4.94
N PRO A 629 27.64 -21.28 -4.97
CA PRO A 629 28.21 -19.94 -5.10
C PRO A 629 28.94 -19.52 -3.82
N LEU A 630 30.22 -19.17 -3.95
CA LEU A 630 31.05 -18.58 -2.90
C LEU A 630 31.07 -17.05 -2.98
N LEU A 631 31.19 -16.53 -4.21
CA LEU A 631 31.07 -15.10 -4.52
C LEU A 631 30.18 -14.94 -5.75
N ALA A 632 29.07 -14.22 -5.62
CA ALA A 632 28.15 -13.95 -6.72
C ALA A 632 27.80 -12.46 -6.79
N THR A 633 27.48 -11.97 -7.98
CA THR A 633 27.07 -10.58 -8.20
C THR A 633 25.95 -10.48 -9.23
N TRP A 634 25.19 -9.39 -9.16
CA TRP A 634 24.23 -8.99 -10.19
C TRP A 634 23.89 -7.51 -10.06
N GLU A 635 23.20 -6.99 -11.07
CA GLU A 635 22.54 -5.69 -11.02
C GLU A 635 21.12 -5.85 -10.48
N TYR A 636 20.82 -5.12 -9.40
CA TYR A 636 19.49 -5.07 -8.81
C TYR A 636 18.96 -3.65 -8.93
N GLY A 637 18.12 -3.41 -9.95
CA GLY A 637 17.74 -2.05 -10.34
C GLY A 637 18.97 -1.27 -10.82
N LEU A 638 19.22 -0.12 -10.19
CA LEU A 638 20.35 0.76 -10.47
C LEU A 638 21.62 0.37 -9.69
N GLY A 639 21.49 -0.44 -8.65
CA GLY A 639 22.57 -0.81 -7.73
C GLY A 639 23.26 -2.11 -8.11
N ARG A 640 24.51 -2.25 -7.68
CA ARG A 640 25.28 -3.49 -7.81
C ARG A 640 25.36 -4.20 -6.48
N VAL A 641 25.02 -5.49 -6.48
CA VAL A 641 24.99 -6.32 -5.27
C VAL A 641 26.01 -7.44 -5.36
N MET A 642 26.73 -7.69 -4.27
CA MET A 642 27.63 -8.84 -4.12
C MET A 642 27.29 -9.66 -2.88
N ALA A 643 27.32 -10.97 -3.04
CA ALA A 643 27.13 -11.94 -1.98
C ALA A 643 28.41 -12.78 -1.82
N TRP A 644 29.06 -12.65 -0.67
CA TRP A 644 30.12 -13.55 -0.21
C TRP A 644 29.52 -14.51 0.81
N THR A 645 29.47 -15.81 0.50
CA THR A 645 28.73 -16.79 1.31
C THR A 645 29.55 -17.40 2.45
N SER A 646 30.83 -17.06 2.55
CA SER A 646 31.68 -17.40 3.70
C SER A 646 31.75 -16.25 4.71
N ASP A 647 32.40 -16.47 5.84
CA ASP A 647 32.58 -15.47 6.90
C ASP A 647 33.72 -14.48 6.58
N ALA A 648 33.84 -13.42 7.38
CA ALA A 648 35.00 -12.51 7.40
C ALA A 648 35.70 -12.45 8.77
N GLN A 649 35.20 -13.20 9.76
CA GLN A 649 35.69 -13.23 11.13
C GLN A 649 36.81 -14.28 11.36
N GLY A 650 37.10 -15.11 10.36
CA GLY A 650 38.15 -16.12 10.39
C GLY A 650 37.70 -17.50 10.87
N ARG A 651 36.41 -17.73 11.13
CA ARG A 651 35.87 -19.05 11.46
C ARG A 651 36.05 -20.03 10.29
N TRP A 652 35.70 -19.60 9.09
CA TRP A 652 35.85 -20.37 7.84
C TRP A 652 36.95 -19.83 6.93
N THR A 653 37.43 -18.62 7.22
CA THR A 653 38.38 -17.86 6.41
C THR A 653 39.74 -17.65 7.07
N ALA A 654 40.12 -18.36 8.15
CA ALA A 654 41.38 -18.13 8.87
C ALA A 654 42.62 -18.07 7.95
N ASP A 655 42.79 -19.04 7.05
CA ASP A 655 43.92 -19.06 6.12
C ASP A 655 43.75 -18.06 4.98
N PHE A 656 42.51 -17.83 4.55
CA PHE A 656 42.17 -16.78 3.59
C PHE A 656 42.56 -15.39 4.11
N LEU A 657 42.26 -15.05 5.37
CA LEU A 657 42.60 -13.75 5.96
C LEU A 657 44.11 -13.54 6.15
N ARG A 658 44.90 -14.62 6.24
CA ARG A 658 46.37 -14.56 6.26
C ARG A 658 46.99 -14.40 4.87
N TRP A 659 46.22 -14.59 3.82
CA TRP A 659 46.69 -14.46 2.45
C TRP A 659 47.04 -13.00 2.14
N PRO A 660 48.22 -12.71 1.55
CA PRO A 660 48.63 -11.33 1.28
C PRO A 660 47.66 -10.51 0.43
N SER A 661 46.78 -11.15 -0.34
CA SER A 661 45.78 -10.47 -1.18
C SER A 661 44.38 -10.38 -0.56
N ALA A 662 44.17 -10.83 0.68
CA ALA A 662 42.85 -10.82 1.34
C ALA A 662 42.25 -9.41 1.43
N ASN A 663 43.06 -8.44 1.86
CA ASN A 663 42.64 -7.04 1.95
C ASN A 663 42.24 -6.46 0.59
N ARG A 664 43.01 -6.81 -0.46
CA ARG A 664 42.69 -6.40 -1.83
C ARG A 664 41.39 -7.05 -2.31
N PHE A 665 41.20 -8.35 -2.02
CA PHE A 665 39.98 -9.06 -2.39
C PHE A 665 38.74 -8.38 -1.82
N PHE A 666 38.68 -8.13 -0.51
CA PHE A 666 37.51 -7.45 0.09
C PHE A 666 37.38 -6.00 -0.38
N GLY A 667 38.49 -5.29 -0.55
CA GLY A 667 38.47 -3.94 -1.10
C GLY A 667 37.91 -3.88 -2.53
N ASP A 668 38.28 -4.84 -3.40
CA ASP A 668 37.80 -4.91 -4.77
C ASP A 668 36.33 -5.39 -4.84
N VAL A 669 35.90 -6.31 -3.96
CA VAL A 669 34.47 -6.68 -3.79
C VAL A 669 33.64 -5.44 -3.48
N VAL A 670 34.02 -4.65 -2.47
CA VAL A 670 33.26 -3.45 -2.11
C VAL A 670 33.36 -2.39 -3.20
N ARG A 671 34.54 -2.17 -3.78
CA ARG A 671 34.76 -1.22 -4.87
C ARG A 671 33.89 -1.52 -6.08
N TYR A 672 33.69 -2.78 -6.43
CA TYR A 672 32.83 -3.18 -7.53
C TYR A 672 31.37 -2.77 -7.30
N THR A 673 30.90 -2.73 -6.05
CA THR A 673 29.52 -2.29 -5.76
C THR A 673 29.32 -0.78 -5.75
N LEU A 674 30.39 0.03 -5.76
CA LEU A 674 30.26 1.48 -5.71
C LEU A 674 29.55 2.01 -6.98
N PRO A 675 28.58 2.92 -6.86
CA PRO A 675 27.97 3.59 -8.00
C PRO A 675 29.01 4.38 -8.80
N GLN A 676 28.73 4.59 -10.08
CA GLN A 676 29.50 5.53 -10.87
C GLN A 676 29.32 6.95 -10.29
N ALA A 677 30.39 7.75 -10.30
CA ALA A 677 30.30 9.13 -9.85
C ALA A 677 29.26 9.87 -10.71
N GLY A 678 28.37 10.63 -10.05
CA GLY A 678 27.35 11.41 -10.74
C GLY A 678 27.97 12.39 -11.74
N ASP A 679 27.40 12.46 -12.94
CA ASP A 679 27.93 13.32 -14.00
C ASP A 679 27.48 14.78 -13.77
N PRO A 680 28.41 15.72 -13.56
CA PRO A 680 28.08 17.13 -13.35
C PRO A 680 27.48 17.81 -14.59
N ALA A 681 27.49 17.14 -15.75
CA ALA A 681 26.82 17.61 -16.96
C ALA A 681 25.28 17.50 -16.88
N LEU A 682 24.75 16.70 -15.94
CA LEU A 682 23.33 16.72 -15.59
C LEU A 682 23.08 17.79 -14.53
N GLN A 683 22.11 18.64 -14.78
CA GLN A 683 21.63 19.65 -13.82
C GLN A 683 20.12 19.50 -13.65
N LEU A 684 19.65 19.61 -12.41
CA LEU A 684 18.24 19.59 -12.07
C LEU A 684 17.84 20.92 -11.46
N GLU A 685 16.82 21.55 -12.04
CA GLU A 685 16.05 22.63 -11.42
C GLU A 685 14.68 22.06 -11.03
N SER A 686 14.19 22.41 -9.85
CA SER A 686 12.93 21.90 -9.32
C SER A 686 12.11 23.01 -8.68
N HIS A 687 10.79 22.99 -8.92
CA HIS A 687 9.86 23.93 -8.32
C HIS A 687 8.60 23.21 -7.84
N VAL A 688 8.36 23.23 -6.53
CA VAL A 688 7.17 22.61 -5.91
C VAL A 688 5.94 23.45 -6.27
N GLN A 689 4.95 22.83 -6.90
CA GLN A 689 3.68 23.42 -7.31
C GLN A 689 2.54 22.57 -6.76
N GLY A 690 2.04 22.95 -5.58
CA GLY A 690 0.98 22.20 -4.91
C GLY A 690 1.41 20.77 -4.60
N ASP A 691 0.80 19.81 -5.26
CA ASP A 691 0.95 18.37 -5.01
C ASP A 691 1.95 17.65 -5.93
N HIS A 692 2.62 18.41 -6.78
CA HIS A 692 3.68 17.94 -7.66
C HIS A 692 4.86 18.91 -7.67
N THR A 693 5.99 18.43 -8.13
CA THR A 693 7.19 19.23 -8.34
C THR A 693 7.51 19.23 -9.82
N HIS A 694 7.51 20.42 -10.41
CA HIS A 694 7.95 20.61 -11.78
C HIS A 694 9.47 20.45 -11.84
N LEU A 695 9.94 19.53 -12.69
CA LEU A 695 11.36 19.23 -12.89
C LEU A 695 11.82 19.73 -14.26
N LEU A 696 12.93 20.46 -14.28
CA LEU A 696 13.68 20.81 -15.48
C LEU A 696 15.08 20.18 -15.39
N VAL A 697 15.33 19.21 -16.25
CA VAL A 697 16.65 18.58 -16.40
C VAL A 697 17.36 19.16 -17.62
N THR A 698 18.55 19.71 -17.37
CA THR A 698 19.49 20.06 -18.43
C THR A 698 20.53 18.96 -18.56
N ALA A 699 20.70 18.43 -19.77
CA ALA A 699 21.59 17.32 -20.08
C ALA A 699 22.36 17.56 -21.39
N PRO A 700 23.51 16.88 -21.61
CA PRO A 700 24.21 16.91 -22.89
C PRO A 700 23.30 16.55 -24.06
N ASN A 701 23.44 17.27 -25.17
CA ASN A 701 22.56 17.09 -26.31
C ASN A 701 22.94 15.86 -27.14
N PHE A 702 22.09 14.83 -27.12
CA PHE A 702 22.18 13.67 -28.00
C PHE A 702 20.89 13.48 -28.78
N SER A 703 21.02 13.11 -30.06
CA SER A 703 19.85 12.75 -30.88
C SER A 703 19.19 11.49 -30.33
N GLY A 704 17.88 11.55 -30.09
CA GLY A 704 17.10 10.44 -29.54
C GLY A 704 17.41 10.11 -28.08
N ALA A 705 17.99 11.05 -27.31
CA ALA A 705 18.14 10.88 -25.87
C ALA A 705 16.78 10.84 -25.17
N GLY A 706 16.60 9.85 -24.29
CA GLY A 706 15.55 9.81 -23.29
C GLY A 706 16.12 10.17 -21.93
N VAL A 707 15.37 10.94 -21.14
CA VAL A 707 15.70 11.22 -19.75
C VAL A 707 14.61 10.62 -18.87
N THR A 708 15.03 9.78 -17.94
CA THR A 708 14.16 9.14 -16.97
C THR A 708 14.58 9.56 -15.57
N VAL A 709 13.59 9.84 -14.75
CA VAL A 709 13.72 10.20 -13.34
C VAL A 709 13.13 9.07 -12.50
N SER A 710 13.90 8.56 -11.56
CA SER A 710 13.43 7.68 -10.49
C SER A 710 13.49 8.45 -9.18
N ALA A 711 12.34 8.65 -8.54
CA ALA A 711 12.25 9.36 -7.26
C ALA A 711 11.93 8.38 -6.13
N VAL A 712 12.58 8.60 -4.98
CA VAL A 712 12.27 7.91 -3.72
C VAL A 712 11.72 8.94 -2.75
N ALA A 713 10.48 8.72 -2.32
CA ALA A 713 9.76 9.55 -1.37
C ALA A 713 10.18 9.25 0.09
N PRO A 714 9.82 10.12 1.06
CA PRO A 714 10.15 9.93 2.48
C PRO A 714 9.67 8.59 3.07
N ASP A 715 8.53 8.07 2.61
CA ASP A 715 7.98 6.77 3.02
C ASP A 715 8.60 5.56 2.31
N LEU A 716 9.64 5.76 1.49
CA LEU A 716 10.31 4.77 0.65
C LEU A 716 9.48 4.27 -0.54
N SER A 717 8.34 4.90 -0.83
CA SER A 717 7.66 4.68 -2.11
C SER A 717 8.52 5.22 -3.25
N SER A 718 8.48 4.52 -4.38
CA SER A 718 9.26 4.84 -5.57
C SER A 718 8.31 5.21 -6.70
N SER A 719 8.66 6.26 -7.43
CA SER A 719 7.95 6.69 -8.63
C SER A 719 8.95 6.90 -9.76
N GLN A 720 8.53 6.60 -10.99
CA GLN A 720 9.36 6.79 -12.17
C GLN A 720 8.63 7.68 -13.16
N LEU A 721 9.34 8.67 -13.69
CA LEU A 721 8.83 9.65 -14.63
C LEU A 721 9.78 9.74 -15.83
N THR A 722 9.24 9.63 -17.04
CA THR A 722 10.01 9.94 -18.25
C THR A 722 9.75 11.39 -18.64
N LEU A 723 10.79 12.20 -18.73
CA LEU A 723 10.67 13.61 -19.03
C LEU A 723 10.50 13.85 -20.53
N GLY A 724 9.64 14.81 -20.88
CA GLY A 724 9.42 15.23 -22.26
C GLY A 724 10.50 16.20 -22.71
N SER A 725 11.03 16.05 -23.93
CA SER A 725 12.00 17.00 -24.47
C SER A 725 11.30 18.30 -24.88
N THR A 726 11.65 19.42 -24.24
CA THR A 726 11.13 20.77 -24.54
C THR A 726 12.08 21.60 -25.40
N GLY A 727 13.34 21.18 -25.52
CA GLY A 727 14.35 21.78 -26.39
C GLY A 727 15.66 21.00 -26.41
N PRO A 728 16.66 21.43 -27.19
CA PRO A 728 17.97 20.78 -27.23
C PRO A 728 18.61 20.70 -25.84
N GLY A 729 18.81 19.47 -25.34
CA GLY A 729 19.37 19.23 -24.00
C GLY A 729 18.46 19.61 -22.83
N ARG A 730 17.18 19.91 -23.07
CA ARG A 730 16.19 20.29 -22.04
C ARG A 730 15.04 19.30 -22.00
N PHE A 731 14.75 18.82 -20.79
CA PHE A 731 13.71 17.84 -20.52
C PHE A 731 12.89 18.27 -19.31
N GLU A 732 11.57 18.26 -19.43
CA GLU A 732 10.65 18.74 -18.40
C GLU A 732 9.56 17.70 -18.10
N GLY A 733 9.03 17.76 -16.88
CA GLY A 733 7.90 16.93 -16.45
C GLY A 733 7.57 17.14 -14.97
N ASP A 734 6.38 16.73 -14.57
CA ASP A 734 5.87 16.93 -13.21
C ASP A 734 5.95 15.62 -12.41
N LEU A 735 6.71 15.67 -11.32
CA LEU A 735 6.85 14.56 -10.38
C LEU A 735 5.78 14.69 -9.29
N PRO A 736 4.93 13.68 -9.06
CA PRO A 736 4.02 13.68 -7.91
C PRO A 736 4.81 13.78 -6.60
N THR A 737 4.49 14.77 -5.77
CA THR A 737 5.14 15.05 -4.49
C THR A 737 4.10 15.37 -3.44
N ASP A 738 3.32 14.35 -3.09
CA ASP A 738 2.20 14.41 -2.17
C ASP A 738 2.60 14.29 -0.69
N GLN A 739 3.84 13.89 -0.42
CA GLN A 739 4.41 13.80 0.92
C GLN A 739 5.37 14.95 1.19
N VAL A 740 5.32 15.46 2.43
CA VAL A 740 6.28 16.45 2.94
C VAL A 740 7.59 15.76 3.29
N GLY A 741 8.71 16.41 2.99
CA GLY A 741 10.05 15.98 3.40
C GLY A 741 11.03 15.85 2.24
N SER A 742 12.11 15.11 2.49
CA SER A 742 13.22 14.96 1.55
C SER A 742 12.98 13.81 0.57
N TYR A 743 13.09 14.11 -0.72
CA TYR A 743 13.06 13.18 -1.83
C TYR A 743 14.47 13.04 -2.42
N LEU A 744 14.80 11.84 -2.86
CA LEU A 744 16.00 11.59 -3.65
C LEU A 744 15.60 11.28 -5.08
N VAL A 745 16.19 12.00 -6.02
CA VAL A 745 15.80 11.99 -7.43
C VAL A 745 16.99 11.53 -8.26
N HIS A 746 16.96 10.31 -8.76
CA HIS A 746 17.97 9.76 -9.65
C HIS A 746 17.60 10.02 -11.10
N VAL A 747 18.46 10.75 -11.82
CA VAL A 747 18.25 11.15 -13.21
C VAL A 747 19.17 10.34 -14.10
N THR A 748 18.60 9.65 -15.08
CA THR A 748 19.34 8.85 -16.06
C THR A 748 19.06 9.36 -17.47
N GLN A 749 20.12 9.72 -18.20
CA GLN A 749 20.06 9.97 -19.63
C GLN A 749 20.52 8.72 -20.39
N SER A 750 19.67 8.25 -21.31
CA SER A 750 19.96 7.09 -22.15
C SER A 750 19.85 7.42 -23.64
N VAL A 751 20.67 6.77 -24.46
CA VAL A 751 20.66 6.89 -25.92
C VAL A 751 20.69 5.48 -26.52
N GLY A 752 19.66 5.13 -27.29
CA GLY A 752 19.56 3.79 -27.88
C GLY A 752 19.53 2.66 -26.84
N GLY A 753 19.00 2.92 -25.64
CA GLY A 753 18.94 1.97 -24.52
C GLY A 753 20.21 1.90 -23.66
N ALA A 754 21.30 2.56 -24.04
CA ALA A 754 22.52 2.62 -23.24
C ALA A 754 22.53 3.89 -22.37
N VAL A 755 22.79 3.74 -21.07
CA VAL A 755 22.99 4.86 -20.14
C VAL A 755 24.25 5.63 -20.54
N LYS A 756 24.14 6.96 -20.62
CA LYS A 756 25.24 7.87 -20.97
C LYS A 756 25.66 8.74 -19.80
N HIS A 757 24.69 9.30 -19.10
CA HIS A 757 24.91 10.17 -17.97
C HIS A 757 23.91 9.79 -16.87
N THR A 758 24.36 9.81 -15.64
CA THR A 758 23.50 9.62 -14.46
C THR A 758 23.94 10.53 -13.34
N ASN A 759 23.00 11.04 -12.56
CA ASN A 759 23.28 11.81 -11.35
C ASN A 759 22.08 11.72 -10.39
N THR A 760 22.35 11.82 -9.08
CA THR A 760 21.31 11.85 -8.05
C THR A 760 21.25 13.25 -7.46
N PHE A 761 20.04 13.77 -7.27
CA PHE A 761 19.77 15.08 -6.68
C PHE A 761 18.87 14.95 -5.45
N GLY A 762 18.99 15.94 -4.57
CA GLY A 762 18.08 16.13 -3.44
C GLY A 762 16.97 17.09 -3.80
N LEU A 763 15.75 16.76 -3.40
CA LEU A 763 14.59 17.62 -3.48
C LEU A 763 13.95 17.70 -2.09
N VAL A 764 13.52 18.87 -1.65
CA VAL A 764 12.78 19.03 -0.40
C VAL A 764 11.41 19.60 -0.72
N VAL A 765 10.38 18.88 -0.25
CA VAL A 765 8.99 19.32 -0.31
C VAL A 765 8.64 19.89 1.06
N PRO A 766 8.37 21.21 1.18
CA PRO A 766 8.07 21.84 2.45
C PRO A 766 6.70 21.40 2.98
N TYR A 767 6.35 21.85 4.19
CA TYR A 767 5.01 21.70 4.74
C TYR A 767 3.94 22.28 3.80
N SER A 768 2.70 21.84 3.99
CA SER A 768 1.57 22.22 3.14
C SER A 768 1.36 23.75 3.10
N PRO A 769 1.03 24.33 1.92
CA PRO A 769 0.66 25.74 1.80
C PRO A 769 -0.51 26.16 2.72
N GLU A 770 -1.38 25.24 3.11
CA GLU A 770 -2.50 25.47 4.04
C GLU A 770 -2.07 26.03 5.39
N TYR A 771 -0.84 25.71 5.83
CA TYR A 771 -0.28 26.21 7.09
C TYR A 771 0.50 27.53 6.92
N ARG A 772 0.71 28.01 5.68
CA ARG A 772 1.39 29.28 5.40
C ARG A 772 0.40 30.42 5.21
N ASP A 773 -0.63 30.12 4.45
CA ASP A 773 -1.58 31.08 3.92
C ASP A 773 -2.84 31.11 4.79
N LEU A 774 -2.85 31.95 5.83
CA LEU A 774 -3.91 31.93 6.84
C LEU A 774 -5.06 32.93 6.61
N GLY A 775 -6.26 32.56 7.06
CA GLY A 775 -7.45 33.40 7.07
C GLY A 775 -8.18 33.45 5.72
N THR A 776 -9.26 34.22 5.64
CA THR A 776 -10.19 34.17 4.50
C THR A 776 -9.80 35.09 3.33
N ASP A 777 -9.64 34.55 2.12
CA ASP A 777 -9.51 35.30 0.87
C ASP A 777 -10.88 35.56 0.20
N LEU A 778 -11.49 36.69 0.56
CA LEU A 778 -12.74 37.13 -0.03
C LEU A 778 -12.63 37.53 -1.51
N ASN A 779 -11.44 37.86 -2.01
CA ASN A 779 -11.25 38.25 -3.41
C ASN A 779 -11.28 37.03 -4.32
N SER A 780 -10.58 35.96 -3.93
CA SER A 780 -10.62 34.66 -4.60
C SER A 780 -12.05 34.12 -4.68
N LEU A 781 -12.78 34.05 -3.56
CA LEU A 781 -14.17 33.58 -3.54
C LEU A 781 -15.10 34.41 -4.45
N ARG A 782 -14.95 35.74 -4.44
CA ARG A 782 -15.73 36.62 -5.34
C ARG A 782 -15.38 36.39 -6.80
N ALA A 783 -14.12 36.11 -7.13
CA ALA A 783 -13.68 35.86 -8.49
C ALA A 783 -14.27 34.55 -9.02
N VAL A 784 -14.22 33.47 -8.23
CA VAL A 784 -14.81 32.16 -8.57
C VAL A 784 -16.33 32.28 -8.73
N ALA A 785 -17.03 32.87 -7.76
CA ALA A 785 -18.48 33.05 -7.84
C ALA A 785 -18.90 33.88 -9.07
N ARG A 786 -18.18 34.96 -9.39
CA ARG A 786 -18.46 35.77 -10.60
C ARG A 786 -18.23 34.99 -11.89
N ALA A 787 -17.17 34.17 -11.95
CA ALA A 787 -16.91 33.32 -13.11
C ALA A 787 -18.02 32.28 -13.32
N GLY A 788 -18.61 31.77 -12.24
CA GLY A 788 -19.78 30.88 -12.25
C GLY A 788 -21.14 31.55 -12.43
N GLY A 789 -21.19 32.87 -12.66
CA GLY A 789 -22.42 33.64 -12.82
C GLY A 789 -23.21 33.88 -11.53
N GLY A 790 -22.60 33.65 -10.37
CA GLY A 790 -23.16 33.93 -9.04
C GLY A 790 -22.43 35.04 -8.30
N THR A 791 -22.56 35.02 -6.98
CA THR A 791 -22.13 36.06 -6.05
C THR A 791 -21.63 35.48 -4.72
N LEU A 792 -20.99 36.32 -3.90
CA LEU A 792 -20.69 35.97 -2.51
C LEU A 792 -21.94 36.20 -1.66
N LEU A 793 -22.51 35.12 -1.11
CA LEU A 793 -23.71 35.13 -0.28
C LEU A 793 -23.36 35.52 1.16
N THR A 794 -24.01 36.57 1.65
CA THR A 794 -23.97 36.97 3.06
C THR A 794 -25.20 36.51 3.84
N ASP A 795 -26.29 36.21 3.14
CA ASP A 795 -27.56 35.72 3.68
C ASP A 795 -27.88 34.34 3.07
N LEU A 796 -27.74 33.30 3.90
CA LEU A 796 -27.92 31.90 3.48
C LEU A 796 -29.35 31.60 3.03
N THR A 797 -30.35 32.39 3.44
CA THR A 797 -31.75 32.21 3.04
C THR A 797 -32.00 32.47 1.55
N GLN A 798 -31.02 33.06 0.86
CA GLN A 798 -31.10 33.36 -0.57
C GLN A 798 -30.66 32.20 -1.47
N ALA A 799 -30.04 31.13 -0.93
CA ALA A 799 -29.45 30.03 -1.70
C ALA A 799 -30.44 29.34 -2.67
N TYR A 800 -31.74 29.29 -2.34
CA TYR A 800 -32.80 28.74 -3.22
C TYR A 800 -33.69 29.80 -3.88
N ARG A 801 -33.45 31.09 -3.64
CA ARG A 801 -34.29 32.20 -4.13
C ARG A 801 -33.66 32.96 -5.28
N LEU A 802 -32.37 32.74 -5.53
CA LEU A 802 -31.63 33.40 -6.59
C LEU A 802 -31.98 32.81 -7.97
N PRO A 803 -31.94 33.63 -9.04
CA PRO A 803 -32.22 33.15 -10.37
C PRO A 803 -31.10 32.20 -10.85
N VAL A 804 -31.45 30.92 -11.02
CA VAL A 804 -30.60 29.88 -11.63
C VAL A 804 -30.98 29.73 -13.10
N PRO A 805 -30.02 29.55 -14.03
CA PRO A 805 -30.32 29.27 -15.43
C PRO A 805 -31.35 28.15 -15.59
N ALA A 806 -32.29 28.31 -16.53
CA ALA A 806 -33.35 27.33 -16.74
C ALA A 806 -32.76 26.04 -17.33
N ALA A 807 -33.06 24.91 -16.70
CA ALA A 807 -32.74 23.60 -17.27
C ALA A 807 -33.75 23.24 -18.37
N GLN A 808 -33.25 22.61 -19.43
CA GLN A 808 -34.08 21.96 -20.44
C GLN A 808 -34.22 20.49 -20.06
N GLY A 809 -35.32 20.15 -19.40
CA GLY A 809 -35.66 18.77 -19.10
C GLY A 809 -36.27 18.11 -20.32
N VAL A 810 -35.86 16.89 -20.63
CA VAL A 810 -36.41 16.14 -21.75
C VAL A 810 -37.17 14.93 -21.22
N GLN A 811 -38.46 14.85 -21.55
CA GLN A 811 -39.25 13.66 -21.26
C GLN A 811 -39.35 12.82 -22.54
N GLN A 812 -38.74 11.64 -22.51
CA GLN A 812 -38.82 10.68 -23.61
C GLN A 812 -40.24 10.09 -23.66
N LEU A 813 -40.87 10.12 -24.84
CA LEU A 813 -42.21 9.57 -25.06
C LEU A 813 -42.18 8.20 -25.75
N ASP A 814 -40.99 7.68 -26.07
CA ASP A 814 -40.78 6.43 -26.79
C ASP A 814 -41.41 5.21 -26.08
N GLU A 815 -41.22 5.08 -24.76
CA GLU A 815 -41.84 4.01 -23.97
C GLU A 815 -43.37 4.08 -24.02
N LEU A 816 -43.94 5.27 -23.86
CA LEU A 816 -45.40 5.48 -23.91
C LEU A 816 -45.96 5.13 -25.29
N LEU A 817 -45.28 5.57 -26.37
CA LEU A 817 -45.64 5.27 -27.75
C LEU A 817 -45.55 3.77 -28.05
N LEU A 818 -44.54 3.09 -27.50
CA LEU A 818 -44.34 1.65 -27.66
C LEU A 818 -45.39 0.84 -26.90
N VAL A 819 -45.73 1.22 -25.67
CA VAL A 819 -46.84 0.61 -24.90
C VAL A 819 -48.16 0.77 -25.65
N LEU A 820 -48.46 1.95 -26.18
CA LEU A 820 -49.64 2.19 -27.00
C LEU A 820 -49.65 1.30 -28.26
N ALA A 821 -48.52 1.16 -28.96
CA ALA A 821 -48.40 0.29 -30.13
C ALA A 821 -48.63 -1.20 -29.78
N ILE A 822 -48.09 -1.67 -28.65
CA ILE A 822 -48.31 -3.04 -28.14
C ILE A 822 -49.77 -3.28 -27.83
N ILE A 823 -50.48 -2.33 -27.19
CA ILE A 823 -51.90 -2.49 -26.86
C ILE A 823 -52.77 -2.53 -28.12
N LEU A 824 -52.46 -1.71 -29.12
CA LEU A 824 -53.22 -1.64 -30.37
C LEU A 824 -52.98 -2.84 -31.30
N PHE A 825 -51.84 -3.51 -31.21
CA PHE A 825 -51.51 -4.64 -32.08
C PHE A 825 -52.45 -5.86 -31.93
N PRO A 826 -52.78 -6.36 -30.71
CA PRO A 826 -53.80 -7.38 -30.52
C PRO A 826 -55.17 -6.97 -31.04
N VAL A 827 -55.54 -5.69 -30.94
CA VAL A 827 -56.81 -5.16 -31.48
C VAL A 827 -56.83 -5.25 -33.01
N ASP A 828 -55.72 -4.90 -33.68
CA ASP A 828 -55.55 -5.06 -35.13
C ASP A 828 -55.59 -6.53 -35.57
N VAL A 829 -55.00 -7.43 -34.78
CA VAL A 829 -55.06 -8.88 -35.05
C VAL A 829 -56.48 -9.42 -34.83
N ALA A 830 -57.15 -9.01 -33.75
CA ALA A 830 -58.50 -9.42 -33.40
C ALA A 830 -59.50 -9.02 -34.49
N LEU A 831 -59.44 -7.78 -34.98
CA LEU A 831 -60.31 -7.28 -36.05
C LEU A 831 -60.15 -8.05 -37.39
N ARG A 832 -58.97 -8.64 -37.63
CA ARG A 832 -58.66 -9.39 -38.86
C ARG A 832 -58.93 -10.88 -38.75
N ARG A 833 -58.75 -11.48 -37.57
CA ARG A 833 -58.83 -12.94 -37.37
C ARG A 833 -60.10 -13.41 -36.67
N LEU A 834 -60.74 -12.56 -35.87
CA LEU A 834 -61.99 -12.91 -35.20
C LEU A 834 -63.17 -12.52 -36.09
N VAL A 835 -63.86 -13.53 -36.63
CA VAL A 835 -65.14 -13.33 -37.31
C VAL A 835 -66.21 -13.12 -36.25
N LEU A 836 -66.29 -11.91 -35.71
CA LEU A 836 -67.37 -11.53 -34.80
C LEU A 836 -68.64 -11.32 -35.63
N ARG A 837 -69.58 -12.27 -35.62
CA ARG A 837 -70.91 -12.10 -36.23
C ARG A 837 -71.82 -11.42 -35.21
N VAL A 838 -72.79 -10.63 -35.68
CA VAL A 838 -73.83 -10.07 -34.80
C VAL A 838 -74.64 -11.20 -34.15
N GLU A 839 -74.66 -12.37 -34.78
CA GLU A 839 -75.20 -13.66 -34.32
C GLU A 839 -74.45 -14.26 -33.11
N ASP A 840 -73.19 -13.85 -32.85
CA ASP A 840 -72.38 -14.28 -31.70
C ASP A 840 -72.57 -13.37 -30.48
N VAL A 841 -73.19 -12.19 -30.67
CA VAL A 841 -73.50 -11.23 -29.59
C VAL A 841 -74.42 -11.83 -28.51
N PRO A 842 -75.42 -12.69 -28.81
CA PRO A 842 -76.17 -13.43 -27.79
C PRO A 842 -75.31 -14.44 -27.02
N ALA A 843 -74.36 -15.12 -27.67
CA ALA A 843 -73.44 -16.07 -27.03
C ALA A 843 -72.42 -15.36 -26.12
N TRP A 844 -71.94 -14.18 -26.53
CA TRP A 844 -71.08 -13.31 -25.71
C TRP A 844 -71.84 -12.66 -24.56
N LYS A 845 -73.09 -12.21 -24.79
CA LYS A 845 -73.99 -11.81 -23.71
C LYS A 845 -74.23 -12.97 -22.76
N GLN A 846 -74.47 -14.21 -23.22
CA GLN A 846 -74.61 -15.39 -22.35
C GLN A 846 -73.32 -15.75 -21.58
N ALA A 847 -72.14 -15.53 -22.15
CA ALA A 847 -70.86 -15.72 -21.48
C ALA A 847 -70.59 -14.66 -20.40
N PHE A 848 -71.01 -13.41 -20.63
CA PHE A 848 -70.95 -12.30 -19.66
C PHE A 848 -72.17 -12.22 -18.71
N THR A 849 -73.28 -12.92 -19.02
CA THR A 849 -74.46 -13.07 -18.15
C THR A 849 -74.53 -14.44 -17.49
N ARG A 850 -73.42 -15.20 -17.42
CA ARG A 850 -73.32 -16.29 -16.45
C ARG A 850 -73.71 -15.71 -15.11
N LYS A 851 -74.87 -16.15 -14.58
CA LYS A 851 -75.29 -15.83 -13.22
C LYS A 851 -74.06 -16.04 -12.34
N PRO A 852 -73.70 -15.09 -11.45
CA PRO A 852 -72.66 -15.36 -10.47
C PRO A 852 -73.05 -16.68 -9.81
N ALA A 853 -72.16 -17.67 -9.91
CA ALA A 853 -72.27 -18.84 -9.05
C ALA A 853 -72.42 -18.29 -7.63
N ARG A 854 -73.46 -18.74 -6.93
CA ARG A 854 -73.79 -18.33 -5.57
C ARG A 854 -72.50 -18.19 -4.79
N ALA A 855 -72.24 -16.99 -4.25
CA ALA A 855 -71.07 -16.74 -3.42
C ALA A 855 -71.07 -17.80 -2.31
N ILE A 856 -70.17 -18.78 -2.43
CA ILE A 856 -69.78 -19.55 -1.26
C ILE A 856 -69.11 -18.52 -0.37
N ALA A 857 -69.69 -18.30 0.81
CA ALA A 857 -69.14 -17.41 1.83
C ALA A 857 -67.66 -17.71 1.99
N ALA A 858 -66.80 -16.80 1.52
CA ALA A 858 -65.37 -16.90 1.67
C ALA A 858 -64.93 -16.76 3.15
N GLU A 859 -65.85 -16.47 4.06
CA GLU A 859 -65.60 -16.59 5.50
C GLU A 859 -65.37 -18.05 5.91
N ALA A 860 -66.03 -19.04 5.32
CA ALA A 860 -65.88 -20.43 5.76
C ALA A 860 -64.56 -21.08 5.29
N THR A 861 -63.95 -20.57 4.21
CA THR A 861 -62.69 -21.11 3.67
C THR A 861 -61.47 -20.39 4.24
N VAL A 862 -61.54 -19.08 4.49
CA VAL A 862 -60.47 -18.34 5.17
C VAL A 862 -60.40 -18.71 6.66
N THR A 863 -61.53 -18.97 7.32
CA THR A 863 -61.54 -19.43 8.72
C THR A 863 -61.07 -20.88 8.83
N ARG A 864 -61.47 -21.78 7.91
CA ARG A 864 -60.87 -23.13 7.82
C ARG A 864 -59.39 -23.12 7.46
N LEU A 865 -58.92 -22.22 6.59
CA LEU A 865 -57.48 -22.08 6.29
C LEU A 865 -56.72 -21.48 7.47
N ARG A 866 -57.30 -20.51 8.20
CA ARG A 866 -56.70 -19.96 9.42
C ARG A 866 -56.65 -20.99 10.55
N GLU A 867 -57.71 -21.77 10.77
CA GLU A 867 -57.71 -22.87 11.75
C GLU A 867 -56.77 -24.02 11.36
N ARG A 868 -56.67 -24.34 10.06
CA ARG A 868 -55.75 -25.38 9.56
C ARG A 868 -54.29 -24.91 9.55
N VAL A 869 -54.02 -23.63 9.29
CA VAL A 869 -52.68 -23.01 9.40
C VAL A 869 -52.30 -22.77 10.86
N ALA A 870 -53.25 -22.42 11.74
CA ALA A 870 -53.04 -22.32 13.18
C ALA A 870 -52.79 -23.71 13.79
N GLY A 871 -53.55 -24.74 13.42
CA GLY A 871 -53.35 -26.13 13.83
C GLY A 871 -52.04 -26.73 13.33
N VAL A 872 -51.60 -26.36 12.11
CA VAL A 872 -50.28 -26.75 11.59
C VAL A 872 -49.15 -25.96 12.26
N ARG A 873 -49.37 -24.69 12.66
CA ARG A 873 -48.39 -23.91 13.45
C ARG A 873 -48.25 -24.41 14.89
N SER A 874 -49.33 -24.79 15.57
CA SER A 874 -49.29 -25.35 16.92
C SER A 874 -48.77 -26.79 16.94
N ALA A 875 -49.06 -27.61 15.92
CA ALA A 875 -48.43 -28.93 15.74
C ALA A 875 -46.94 -28.85 15.40
N ARG A 876 -46.47 -27.74 14.81
CA ARG A 876 -45.04 -27.49 14.54
C ARG A 876 -44.31 -26.82 15.71
N ALA A 877 -45.03 -26.18 16.63
CA ALA A 877 -44.50 -25.64 17.89
C ALA A 877 -44.34 -26.72 18.98
N ALA A 878 -45.10 -27.83 18.91
CA ALA A 878 -45.06 -28.92 19.90
C ALA A 878 -44.17 -30.12 19.52
N LYS A 879 -43.36 -30.03 18.46
CA LYS A 879 -42.29 -30.99 18.16
C LYS A 879 -40.95 -30.27 18.14
N SER A 880 -40.30 -30.27 19.29
CA SER A 880 -38.88 -30.00 19.43
C SER A 880 -38.08 -31.01 18.59
N ALA A 881 -37.22 -30.48 17.71
CA ALA A 881 -36.17 -31.23 17.02
C ALA A 881 -34.94 -30.30 16.90
N PRO A 882 -33.72 -30.87 16.87
CA PRO A 882 -32.51 -30.30 17.45
C PRO A 882 -31.86 -29.21 16.59
N THR A 883 -31.06 -28.38 17.26
CA THR A 883 -30.11 -27.43 16.70
C THR A 883 -29.17 -28.12 15.71
N LYS A 884 -29.11 -27.62 14.46
CA LYS A 884 -28.20 -28.07 13.40
C LYS A 884 -27.44 -26.87 12.83
N GLU A 885 -26.14 -27.08 12.64
CA GLU A 885 -25.07 -26.11 12.36
C GLU A 885 -25.27 -25.22 11.13
N LYS A 886 -24.65 -24.03 11.20
CA LYS A 886 -24.32 -23.16 10.06
C LYS A 886 -23.39 -23.89 9.08
N PRO A 887 -23.62 -23.80 7.75
CA PRO A 887 -22.59 -24.17 6.78
C PRO A 887 -21.43 -23.14 6.79
N PRO A 888 -20.17 -23.57 6.55
CA PRO A 888 -19.02 -22.68 6.56
C PRO A 888 -18.94 -21.80 5.32
N ASP A 889 -18.27 -20.65 5.47
CA ASP A 889 -17.88 -19.75 4.39
C ASP A 889 -17.02 -20.45 3.35
N LYS A 890 -17.29 -20.16 2.08
CA LYS A 890 -16.51 -20.67 0.95
C LYS A 890 -15.18 -19.94 0.89
N THR A 891 -14.08 -20.68 0.88
CA THR A 891 -12.72 -20.17 0.78
C THR A 891 -12.39 -19.61 -0.61
N ILE A 892 -11.51 -18.61 -0.64
CA ILE A 892 -11.02 -17.88 -1.83
C ILE A 892 -10.40 -18.81 -2.90
N GLU A 893 -9.97 -20.02 -2.53
CA GLU A 893 -9.48 -21.03 -3.49
C GLU A 893 -10.58 -21.58 -4.42
N GLU A 894 -11.82 -21.74 -3.94
CA GLU A 894 -12.95 -22.15 -4.80
C GLU A 894 -13.35 -21.08 -5.83
N LEU A 895 -13.00 -19.81 -5.56
CA LEU A 895 -13.21 -18.69 -6.48
C LEU A 895 -12.07 -18.54 -7.50
N ARG A 896 -10.83 -18.95 -7.17
CA ARG A 896 -9.70 -18.95 -8.14
C ARG A 896 -9.80 -20.05 -9.18
N ALA A 897 -10.35 -21.23 -8.84
CA ALA A 897 -10.52 -22.34 -9.79
C ALA A 897 -11.51 -22.04 -10.95
N ARG A 898 -12.28 -20.96 -10.87
CA ARG A 898 -13.23 -20.53 -11.93
C ARG A 898 -12.69 -19.45 -12.88
N ARG A 899 -11.49 -18.92 -12.65
CA ARG A 899 -10.85 -17.90 -13.51
C ARG A 899 -9.81 -18.47 -14.49
N GLY A 900 -9.64 -19.79 -14.53
CA GLY A 900 -8.87 -20.50 -15.55
C GLY A 900 -9.77 -21.23 -16.54
N ARG A 901 -10.53 -20.49 -17.35
CA ARG A 901 -11.12 -20.95 -18.62
C ARG A 901 -11.22 -19.79 -19.59
#